data_AF-A0A8H4QXZ4-F1
#
_entry.id   AF-A0A8H4QXZ4-F1
#
_cell.length_a   1.000
_cell.length_b   1.000
_cell.length_c   1.000
_cell.angle_alpha   90.00
_cell.angle_beta   90.00
_cell.angle_gamma   90.00
#
_symmetry.space_group_name_H-M   'P 1'
#
loop_
_entity.id
_entity.type
_entity.pdbx_description
1 polymer ?
#
loop_
_entity_poly.entity_id
_entity_poly.type
_entity_poly.pdbx_seq_one_letter_code
_entity_poly.pdbx_strand_id
1 'polypeptide(L)'
;MATETLPPVPVPVPVLAPSSIEPEPVKKPKGDFLLTFPPFPPPPEGVKILPFKEFKERGIRVDPGPDDEEVDGLGIPTVPMIIRHNTDVCKSNTSRKRKAAEQLARKRDGLPFKKLPWYEEWEETEVIRFAIGFNPNSSGADRLHAAANDFTTGRKWPANYASETGPKYIWEKFQRYIGLTVLVPEGKKSKKKKQKIALQMMENVDPSDDELEMEEEMKIPAGANADALMDEPEEDEEEETPAVFLDKQLSAQKSLADSELKTQNFLDDPDRSIRIFMSSYARTMGYIWSDVNNNCLARVLDFFIKFLIRSKVLPEIERPLRRSLESIASGIKELPNNSKVAKVLPDQFHSGCSGCWGKREKSYFTIAVGPLSDDEGSPEDKPAENAQAAETDAASDGKGETTWGSTEPGTGWGAAASGEAGVGWGTSNGTTNGWGSGQIEGWDAAEPLIVDASDTAQQSTFEEQVEWEPVQVPSLTTFLGPTAFPLTHTPGVVERSMRRVKAIIPPSSNPPKSSPQADDAYEPDADAVEVELDKLFAKVVLEPMPLNWDVNEDTSYGQPTIIDGDTLEQDRDLAPPAQATADAASGAGPKQHDPLTDEITLLVEPEHSSLLSVGMALGGTYVQIARQSGAAKKKKKGKSKSKRTIPNYWYLENLIEVLPTFWTIDSA
;
A
#
# COMPACT_ATOMS: atom_id res chain seq x y z
N MET A 1 -54.76 23.71 51.04
CA MET A 1 -54.82 22.51 51.91
C MET A 1 -53.96 21.46 51.23
N ALA A 2 -52.90 20.97 51.87
CA ALA A 2 -52.05 19.92 51.32
C ALA A 2 -52.45 18.58 51.92
N THR A 3 -52.61 17.55 51.10
CA THR A 3 -52.89 16.17 51.54
C THR A 3 -51.57 15.46 51.81
N GLU A 4 -51.36 15.06 53.06
CA GLU A 4 -50.13 14.44 53.54
C GLU A 4 -50.15 12.92 53.26
N THR A 5 -49.39 12.49 52.25
CA THR A 5 -49.36 11.08 51.83
C THR A 5 -48.40 10.27 52.69
N LEU A 6 -48.94 9.48 53.63
CA LEU A 6 -48.16 8.59 54.49
C LEU A 6 -47.49 7.46 53.68
N PRO A 7 -46.25 7.05 54.04
CA PRO A 7 -45.57 5.92 53.39
C PRO A 7 -46.22 4.57 53.76
N PRO A 8 -46.12 3.55 52.89
CA PRO A 8 -46.73 2.25 53.14
C PRO A 8 -46.04 1.49 54.29
N VAL A 9 -46.85 0.84 55.13
CA VAL A 9 -46.38 -0.03 56.22
C VAL A 9 -45.77 -1.31 55.63
N PRO A 10 -44.57 -1.74 56.06
CA PRO A 10 -43.97 -2.98 55.58
C PRO A 10 -44.76 -4.20 56.05
N VAL A 11 -45.16 -5.05 55.11
CA VAL A 11 -45.82 -6.34 55.40
C VAL A 11 -44.81 -7.31 56.03
N PRO A 12 -45.11 -7.97 57.16
CA PRO A 12 -44.19 -8.92 57.77
C PRO A 12 -44.01 -10.16 56.88
N VAL A 13 -42.78 -10.43 56.46
CA VAL A 13 -42.42 -11.64 55.70
C VAL A 13 -42.54 -12.87 56.61
N PRO A 14 -43.27 -13.93 56.23
CA PRO A 14 -43.38 -15.14 57.04
C PRO A 14 -42.04 -15.86 57.12
N VAL A 15 -41.55 -16.07 58.35
CA VAL A 15 -40.33 -16.85 58.60
C VAL A 15 -40.62 -18.33 58.35
N LEU A 16 -40.25 -18.82 57.18
CA LEU A 16 -40.25 -20.25 56.87
C LEU A 16 -39.25 -20.96 57.80
N ALA A 17 -39.74 -21.91 58.59
CA ALA A 17 -38.90 -22.77 59.41
C ALA A 17 -37.98 -23.62 58.51
N PRO A 18 -36.75 -23.92 58.93
CA PRO A 18 -35.84 -24.74 58.14
C PRO A 18 -36.39 -26.17 58.02
N SER A 19 -36.80 -26.53 56.79
CA SER A 19 -37.21 -27.90 56.47
C SER A 19 -36.02 -28.84 56.65
N SER A 20 -36.13 -29.80 57.57
CA SER A 20 -35.12 -30.82 57.81
C SER A 20 -35.19 -31.89 56.72
N ILE A 21 -34.75 -31.54 55.51
CA ILE A 21 -34.61 -32.49 54.40
C ILE A 21 -33.45 -33.44 54.72
N GLU A 22 -33.80 -34.63 55.17
CA GLU A 22 -32.86 -35.75 55.31
C GLU A 22 -32.37 -36.14 53.90
N PRO A 23 -31.05 -36.12 53.63
CA PRO A 23 -30.55 -36.28 52.27
C PRO A 23 -30.65 -37.74 51.82
N GLU A 24 -31.44 -38.00 50.76
CA GLU A 24 -31.48 -39.32 50.14
C GLU A 24 -30.07 -39.77 49.69
N PRO A 25 -29.78 -41.08 49.74
CA PRO A 25 -28.47 -41.62 49.37
C PRO A 25 -28.21 -41.47 47.86
N VAL A 26 -27.54 -40.37 47.49
CA VAL A 26 -27.14 -40.04 46.12
C VAL A 26 -26.45 -41.25 45.47
N LYS A 27 -27.08 -41.79 44.41
CA LYS A 27 -26.55 -42.91 43.64
C LYS A 27 -25.21 -42.52 43.04
N LYS A 28 -24.12 -43.08 43.59
CA LYS A 28 -22.75 -42.82 43.12
C LYS A 28 -22.66 -43.11 41.62
N PRO A 29 -22.26 -42.13 40.78
CA PRO A 29 -22.07 -42.38 39.34
C PRO A 29 -20.97 -43.44 39.15
N LYS A 30 -21.22 -44.40 38.26
CA LYS A 30 -20.30 -45.51 37.94
C LYS A 30 -19.18 -45.07 36.98
N GLY A 31 -18.32 -44.18 37.45
CA GLY A 31 -17.08 -43.83 36.78
C GLY A 31 -15.96 -43.71 37.80
N ASP A 32 -14.81 -44.31 37.52
CA ASP A 32 -13.64 -44.21 38.38
C ASP A 32 -12.99 -42.84 38.20
N PHE A 33 -13.37 -41.89 39.04
CA PHE A 33 -12.72 -40.58 39.10
C PHE A 33 -11.27 -40.76 39.57
N LEU A 34 -10.32 -40.36 38.72
CA LEU A 34 -8.87 -40.39 38.99
C LEU A 34 -8.46 -39.73 40.31
N LEU A 35 -9.29 -38.84 40.84
CA LEU A 35 -9.19 -38.28 42.18
C LEU A 35 -10.56 -38.38 42.85
N THR A 36 -10.60 -38.98 44.04
CA THR A 36 -11.77 -38.97 44.93
C THR A 36 -11.42 -38.25 46.22
N PHE A 37 -12.25 -37.29 46.62
CA PHE A 37 -12.09 -36.52 47.85
C PHE A 37 -13.25 -36.80 48.79
N PRO A 38 -13.03 -36.96 50.11
CA PRO A 38 -11.74 -36.93 50.82
C PRO A 38 -10.89 -38.21 50.62
N PRO A 39 -9.57 -38.18 50.94
CA PRO A 39 -8.81 -37.08 51.52
C PRO A 39 -8.33 -36.06 50.49
N PHE A 40 -8.43 -34.77 50.82
CA PHE A 40 -7.78 -33.71 50.03
C PHE A 40 -6.25 -33.85 50.09
N PRO A 41 -5.51 -33.45 49.05
CA PRO A 41 -4.05 -33.45 49.09
C PRO A 41 -3.55 -32.46 50.16
N PRO A 42 -2.40 -32.74 50.81
CA PRO A 42 -1.76 -31.76 51.69
C PRO A 42 -1.35 -30.52 50.89
N PRO A 43 -1.30 -29.33 51.52
CA PRO A 43 -0.77 -28.13 50.87
C PRO A 43 0.69 -28.35 50.43
N PRO A 44 1.12 -27.84 49.26
CA PRO A 44 2.52 -27.91 48.84
C PRO A 44 3.46 -27.24 49.85
N GLU A 45 4.68 -27.76 49.97
CA GLU A 45 5.67 -27.21 50.91
C GLU A 45 5.93 -25.72 50.65
N GLY A 46 5.93 -24.92 51.72
CA GLY A 46 6.03 -23.46 51.66
C GLY A 46 4.72 -22.71 51.39
N VAL A 47 3.65 -23.36 50.94
CA VAL A 47 2.37 -22.69 50.61
C VAL A 47 1.45 -22.60 51.84
N LYS A 48 1.47 -21.47 52.55
CA LYS A 48 0.45 -21.18 53.60
C LYS A 48 -0.89 -20.87 52.94
N ILE A 49 -1.80 -21.86 52.90
CA ILE A 49 -3.21 -21.61 52.56
C ILE A 49 -3.81 -20.67 53.62
N LEU A 50 -4.32 -19.52 53.19
CA LEU A 50 -5.08 -18.59 54.02
C LEU A 50 -6.49 -19.18 54.27
N PRO A 51 -6.92 -19.38 55.54
CA PRO A 51 -8.29 -19.79 55.81
C PRO A 51 -9.26 -18.66 55.44
N PHE A 52 -10.48 -18.98 55.02
CA PHE A 52 -11.50 -17.99 54.62
C PHE A 52 -11.81 -16.91 55.67
N LYS A 53 -11.50 -17.14 56.96
CA LYS A 53 -11.62 -16.13 58.03
C LYS A 53 -10.49 -15.08 58.04
N GLU A 54 -9.34 -15.39 57.45
CA GLU A 54 -8.21 -14.46 57.26
C GLU A 54 -8.27 -13.77 55.87
N PHE A 55 -9.08 -14.28 54.95
CA PHE A 55 -9.32 -13.65 53.65
C PHE A 55 -10.04 -12.31 53.83
N LYS A 56 -9.43 -11.25 53.31
CA LYS A 56 -10.08 -9.95 53.13
C LYS A 56 -10.30 -9.74 51.64
N GLU A 57 -11.53 -9.46 51.27
CA GLU A 57 -11.85 -9.05 49.90
C GLU A 57 -11.04 -7.80 49.52
N ARG A 58 -10.58 -7.77 48.26
CA ARG A 58 -9.90 -6.64 47.66
C ARG A 58 -10.53 -6.40 46.30
N GLY A 59 -11.19 -5.26 46.15
CA GLY A 59 -11.76 -4.85 44.87
C GLY A 59 -10.68 -4.42 43.86
N ILE A 60 -11.13 -4.09 42.66
CA ILE A 60 -10.32 -3.42 41.63
C ILE A 60 -10.01 -1.99 42.10
N ARG A 61 -8.81 -1.48 41.80
CA ARG A 61 -8.46 -0.08 42.05
C ARG A 61 -9.28 0.83 41.14
N VAL A 62 -10.22 1.59 41.72
CA VAL A 62 -11.15 2.46 40.97
C VAL A 62 -10.43 3.62 40.28
N ASP A 63 -9.40 4.16 40.94
CA ASP A 63 -8.57 5.27 40.45
C ASP A 63 -7.12 4.80 40.19
N PRO A 64 -6.87 4.11 39.07
CA PRO A 64 -5.55 4.03 38.47
C PRO A 64 -5.14 5.42 37.93
N GLY A 65 -3.86 5.64 37.64
CA GLY A 65 -3.42 6.81 36.89
C GLY A 65 -4.03 6.86 35.48
N PRO A 66 -4.00 8.03 34.79
CA PRO A 66 -4.69 8.22 33.50
C PRO A 66 -4.29 7.22 32.41
N ASP A 67 -3.07 6.70 32.50
CA ASP A 67 -2.44 5.78 31.56
C ASP A 67 -1.87 4.51 32.26
N ASP A 68 -2.25 4.29 33.53
CA ASP A 68 -1.97 3.05 34.29
C ASP A 68 -2.87 1.89 33.79
N GLU A 69 -2.41 0.65 33.92
CA GLU A 69 -3.23 -0.55 33.72
C GLU A 69 -4.31 -0.69 34.82
N GLU A 70 -5.41 -1.40 34.53
CA GLU A 70 -6.41 -1.73 35.54
C GLU A 70 -5.82 -2.77 36.51
N VAL A 71 -5.43 -2.33 37.70
CA VAL A 71 -4.87 -3.20 38.77
C VAL A 71 -5.88 -3.49 39.88
N ASP A 72 -5.68 -4.62 40.57
CA ASP A 72 -6.44 -4.98 41.75
C ASP A 72 -6.00 -4.19 43.01
N GLY A 73 -6.64 -4.47 44.16
CA GLY A 73 -6.27 -3.91 45.47
C GLY A 73 -4.95 -4.44 46.07
N LEU A 74 -4.12 -5.16 45.31
CA LEU A 74 -2.72 -5.50 45.61
C LEU A 74 -1.74 -4.80 44.65
N GLY A 75 -2.21 -4.18 43.56
CA GLY A 75 -1.37 -3.65 42.49
C GLY A 75 -1.04 -4.66 41.39
N ILE A 76 -1.75 -5.79 41.33
CA ILE A 76 -1.59 -6.83 40.32
C ILE A 76 -2.46 -6.46 39.10
N PRO A 77 -1.93 -6.45 37.86
CA PRO A 77 -2.73 -6.24 36.65
C PRO A 77 -3.89 -7.22 36.53
N THR A 78 -5.08 -6.70 36.26
CA THR A 78 -6.29 -7.51 36.04
C THR A 78 -6.23 -8.18 34.66
N VAL A 79 -6.71 -9.42 34.58
CA VAL A 79 -6.82 -10.16 33.31
C VAL A 79 -8.23 -9.90 32.74
N PRO A 80 -8.38 -9.35 31.53
CA PRO A 80 -9.69 -9.15 30.92
C PRO A 80 -10.35 -10.51 30.61
N MET A 81 -11.64 -10.63 30.89
CA MET A 81 -12.40 -11.83 30.52
C MET A 81 -12.46 -11.99 28.99
N ILE A 82 -12.28 -13.21 28.51
CA ILE A 82 -12.37 -13.56 27.08
C ILE A 82 -13.78 -13.28 26.55
N ILE A 83 -14.80 -13.65 27.32
CA ILE A 83 -16.20 -13.36 27.05
C ILE A 83 -16.54 -12.02 27.72
N ARG A 84 -16.77 -10.96 26.93
CA ARG A 84 -17.44 -9.76 27.41
C ARG A 84 -18.96 -9.95 27.31
N HIS A 85 -19.68 -9.59 28.36
CA HIS A 85 -21.14 -9.50 28.33
C HIS A 85 -21.56 -8.06 28.01
N ASN A 86 -22.74 -7.85 27.43
CA ASN A 86 -23.24 -6.50 27.10
C ASN A 86 -23.46 -5.60 28.34
N THR A 87 -23.45 -6.20 29.54
CA THR A 87 -23.53 -5.54 30.85
C THR A 87 -22.16 -5.22 31.47
N ASP A 88 -21.06 -5.63 30.83
CA ASP A 88 -19.70 -5.48 31.38
C ASP A 88 -19.13 -4.09 31.08
N VAL A 89 -19.12 -3.24 32.11
CA VAL A 89 -18.68 -1.84 32.03
C VAL A 89 -17.45 -1.65 32.90
N CYS A 90 -16.34 -1.25 32.28
CA CYS A 90 -15.08 -0.92 32.95
C CYS A 90 -15.32 0.16 34.03
N LYS A 91 -15.12 -0.22 35.29
CA LYS A 91 -15.43 0.64 36.45
C LYS A 91 -14.30 1.63 36.73
N SER A 92 -13.05 1.21 36.50
CA SER A 92 -11.83 1.98 36.73
C SER A 92 -11.70 3.19 35.80
N ASN A 93 -10.99 4.24 36.22
CA ASN A 93 -10.74 5.45 35.42
C ASN A 93 -9.62 5.31 34.37
N THR A 94 -9.53 4.16 33.69
CA THR A 94 -8.52 3.87 32.65
C THR A 94 -8.70 4.67 31.36
N SER A 95 -7.63 4.70 30.55
CA SER A 95 -7.62 5.22 29.18
C SER A 95 -8.77 4.67 28.29
N ARG A 96 -9.25 3.42 28.49
CA ARG A 96 -10.42 2.87 27.78
C ARG A 96 -11.72 3.59 28.18
N LYS A 97 -11.93 3.85 29.48
CA LYS A 97 -13.08 4.64 29.97
C LYS A 97 -12.97 6.11 29.53
N ARG A 98 -11.76 6.68 29.45
CA ARG A 98 -11.49 8.00 28.86
C ARG A 98 -11.90 8.07 27.38
N LYS A 99 -11.44 7.14 26.53
CA LYS A 99 -11.86 7.03 25.11
C LYS A 99 -13.39 6.93 24.99
N ALA A 100 -14.03 6.02 25.74
CA ALA A 100 -15.49 5.84 25.70
C ALA A 100 -16.27 7.08 26.17
N ALA A 101 -15.79 7.76 27.22
CA ALA A 101 -16.38 9.02 27.69
C ALA A 101 -16.22 10.16 26.67
N GLU A 102 -15.09 10.24 25.98
CA GLU A 102 -14.85 11.22 24.92
C GLU A 102 -15.76 10.97 23.69
N GLN A 103 -15.90 9.71 23.26
CA GLN A 103 -16.85 9.31 22.20
C GLN A 103 -18.29 9.71 22.58
N LEU A 104 -18.68 9.52 23.84
CA LEU A 104 -20.02 9.84 24.33
C LEU A 104 -20.23 11.36 24.52
N ALA A 105 -19.20 12.12 24.88
CA ALA A 105 -19.21 13.58 24.89
C ALA A 105 -19.36 14.15 23.47
N ARG A 106 -18.57 13.67 22.50
CA ARG A 106 -18.71 14.05 21.08
C ARG A 106 -20.12 13.79 20.54
N LYS A 107 -20.80 12.72 21.00
CA LYS A 107 -22.20 12.43 20.67
C LYS A 107 -23.21 13.38 21.34
N ARG A 108 -22.88 13.97 22.49
CA ARG A 108 -23.73 14.92 23.23
C ARG A 108 -23.72 16.31 22.60
N ASP A 109 -22.58 16.75 22.06
CA ASP A 109 -22.38 18.12 21.59
C ASP A 109 -22.96 18.41 20.18
N GLY A 110 -23.75 17.48 19.62
CA GLY A 110 -24.48 17.65 18.36
C GLY A 110 -23.62 17.67 17.10
N LEU A 111 -22.28 17.61 17.22
CA LEU A 111 -21.38 17.48 16.08
C LEU A 111 -21.66 16.18 15.31
N PRO A 112 -21.57 16.19 13.96
CA PRO A 112 -21.76 14.98 13.17
C PRO A 112 -20.76 13.91 13.58
N PHE A 113 -21.26 12.70 13.86
CA PHE A 113 -20.47 11.60 14.39
C PHE A 113 -19.42 11.16 13.36
N LYS A 114 -18.20 11.73 13.46
CA LYS A 114 -17.02 11.23 12.77
C LYS A 114 -16.79 9.80 13.24
N LYS A 115 -17.21 8.84 12.41
CA LYS A 115 -16.95 7.41 12.63
C LYS A 115 -15.45 7.24 12.90
N LEU A 116 -15.11 6.43 13.89
CA LEU A 116 -13.72 6.11 14.17
C LEU A 116 -13.11 5.43 12.93
N PRO A 117 -11.83 5.65 12.62
CA PRO A 117 -11.19 4.88 11.57
C PRO A 117 -11.21 3.40 11.98
N TRP A 118 -11.46 2.51 11.01
CA TRP A 118 -11.67 1.07 11.25
C TRP A 118 -10.57 0.41 12.10
N TYR A 119 -9.33 0.91 12.04
CA TYR A 119 -8.22 0.40 12.84
C TYR A 119 -8.32 0.74 14.34
N GLU A 120 -8.95 1.85 14.73
CA GLU A 120 -9.23 2.14 16.14
C GLU A 120 -10.35 1.24 16.68
N GLU A 121 -11.41 1.00 15.89
CA GLU A 121 -12.46 0.03 16.24
C GLU A 121 -11.89 -1.39 16.39
N TRP A 122 -10.92 -1.76 15.53
CA TRP A 122 -10.23 -3.04 15.64
C TRP A 122 -9.37 -3.10 16.91
N GLU A 123 -8.51 -2.11 17.17
CA GLU A 123 -7.63 -2.03 18.35
C GLU A 123 -8.39 -2.28 19.68
N GLU A 124 -9.56 -1.67 19.86
CA GLU A 124 -10.36 -1.83 21.09
C GLU A 124 -10.87 -3.27 21.32
N THR A 125 -11.10 -4.02 20.23
CA THR A 125 -11.51 -5.44 20.27
C THR A 125 -10.33 -6.41 20.23
N GLU A 126 -9.19 -6.00 19.68
CA GLU A 126 -8.08 -6.89 19.33
C GLU A 126 -7.51 -7.61 20.56
N VAL A 127 -7.42 -6.92 21.70
CA VAL A 127 -6.87 -7.45 22.97
C VAL A 127 -7.55 -8.74 23.45
N ILE A 128 -8.84 -8.94 23.16
CA ILE A 128 -9.61 -10.13 23.60
C ILE A 128 -9.71 -11.23 22.53
N ARG A 129 -9.13 -11.03 21.33
CA ARG A 129 -9.22 -11.98 20.22
C ARG A 129 -8.10 -13.02 20.34
N PHE A 130 -8.45 -14.29 20.36
CA PHE A 130 -7.52 -15.43 20.31
C PHE A 130 -8.03 -16.43 19.27
N ALA A 131 -7.14 -17.00 18.47
CA ALA A 131 -7.49 -17.99 17.45
C ALA A 131 -8.20 -19.20 18.08
N ILE A 132 -9.40 -19.51 17.60
CA ILE A 132 -10.26 -20.53 18.20
C ILE A 132 -9.86 -21.94 17.73
N GLY A 133 -9.41 -22.78 18.67
CA GLY A 133 -9.48 -24.24 18.53
C GLY A 133 -8.52 -24.92 17.55
N PHE A 134 -7.40 -24.29 17.17
CA PHE A 134 -6.38 -24.96 16.35
C PHE A 134 -5.70 -26.10 17.13
N ASN A 135 -5.35 -27.20 16.45
CA ASN A 135 -4.64 -28.34 17.04
C ASN A 135 -3.14 -27.98 17.18
N PRO A 136 -2.53 -28.02 18.38
CA PRO A 136 -1.09 -27.78 18.53
C PRO A 136 -0.21 -28.77 17.74
N ASN A 137 -0.75 -29.94 17.38
CA ASN A 137 -0.03 -31.01 16.69
C ASN A 137 -0.26 -31.04 15.16
N SER A 138 -1.03 -30.11 14.57
CA SER A 138 -1.11 -29.99 13.09
C SER A 138 0.14 -29.31 12.53
N SER A 139 0.31 -29.24 11.21
CA SER A 139 1.45 -28.54 10.60
C SER A 139 1.39 -27.02 10.85
N GLY A 140 2.52 -26.32 10.68
CA GLY A 140 2.56 -24.85 10.74
C GLY A 140 1.66 -24.21 9.68
N ALA A 141 1.61 -24.80 8.47
CA ALA A 141 0.70 -24.39 7.40
C ALA A 141 -0.78 -24.53 7.80
N ASP A 142 -1.18 -25.66 8.40
CA ASP A 142 -2.56 -25.86 8.88
C ASP A 142 -2.94 -24.82 9.96
N ARG A 143 -2.03 -24.58 10.92
CA ARG A 143 -2.25 -23.61 12.00
C ARG A 143 -2.38 -22.19 11.44
N LEU A 144 -1.52 -21.82 10.49
CA LEU A 144 -1.55 -20.53 9.81
C LEU A 144 -2.84 -20.33 8.98
N HIS A 145 -3.26 -21.35 8.22
CA HIS A 145 -4.49 -21.33 7.44
C HIS A 145 -5.74 -21.23 8.35
N ALA A 146 -5.79 -22.01 9.44
CA ALA A 146 -6.87 -21.91 10.44
C ALA A 146 -6.92 -20.51 11.08
N ALA A 147 -5.77 -19.95 11.45
CA ALA A 147 -5.69 -18.62 12.03
C ALA A 147 -6.04 -17.50 11.04
N ALA A 148 -5.69 -17.63 9.75
CA ALA A 148 -6.10 -16.67 8.72
C ALA A 148 -7.62 -16.70 8.48
N ASN A 149 -8.25 -17.88 8.56
CA ASN A 149 -9.70 -18.01 8.47
C ASN A 149 -10.41 -17.37 9.69
N ASP A 150 -9.97 -17.66 10.92
CA ASP A 150 -10.48 -16.99 12.14
C ASP A 150 -10.23 -15.47 12.12
N PHE A 151 -9.07 -15.05 11.59
CA PHE A 151 -8.75 -13.64 11.42
C PHE A 151 -9.78 -12.92 10.51
N THR A 152 -10.19 -13.62 9.44
CA THR A 152 -11.15 -13.14 8.44
C THR A 152 -12.58 -13.12 8.97
N THR A 153 -13.05 -14.21 9.58
CA THR A 153 -14.45 -14.35 10.02
C THR A 153 -14.75 -13.60 11.31
N GLY A 154 -13.78 -13.45 12.20
CA GLY A 154 -13.97 -12.79 13.48
C GLY A 154 -14.18 -11.26 13.38
N ARG A 155 -13.78 -10.61 12.27
CA ARG A 155 -13.72 -9.14 12.15
C ARG A 155 -14.81 -8.57 11.25
N LYS A 156 -15.32 -7.41 11.66
CA LYS A 156 -16.14 -6.56 10.79
C LYS A 156 -15.20 -5.79 9.86
N TRP A 157 -15.24 -6.14 8.57
CA TRP A 157 -14.50 -5.44 7.54
C TRP A 157 -15.25 -4.16 7.12
N PRO A 158 -14.56 -3.02 6.94
CA PRO A 158 -15.19 -1.79 6.48
C PRO A 158 -15.68 -1.92 5.03
N ALA A 159 -16.97 -1.76 4.81
CA ALA A 159 -17.64 -1.96 3.52
C ALA A 159 -17.65 -0.70 2.61
N ASN A 160 -17.02 0.40 3.03
CA ASN A 160 -17.05 1.69 2.35
C ASN A 160 -15.88 1.90 1.35
N TYR A 161 -15.35 0.83 0.77
CA TYR A 161 -14.21 0.83 -0.14
C TYR A 161 -14.60 0.16 -1.46
N ALA A 162 -14.01 0.61 -2.57
CA ALA A 162 -14.19 -0.04 -3.87
C ALA A 162 -13.58 -1.45 -3.86
N SER A 163 -14.08 -2.34 -4.72
CA SER A 163 -13.67 -3.75 -4.82
C SER A 163 -12.16 -3.99 -4.93
N GLU A 164 -11.43 -3.02 -5.48
CA GLU A 164 -9.98 -3.09 -5.70
C GLU A 164 -9.14 -2.33 -4.66
N THR A 165 -9.76 -1.92 -3.55
CA THR A 165 -9.13 -1.06 -2.54
C THR A 165 -9.49 -1.44 -1.10
N GLY A 166 -8.67 -0.98 -0.16
CA GLY A 166 -8.95 -1.06 1.26
C GLY A 166 -8.56 -2.39 1.92
N PRO A 167 -8.80 -2.52 3.24
CA PRO A 167 -8.15 -3.56 4.04
C PRO A 167 -8.58 -4.99 3.66
N LYS A 168 -9.84 -5.20 3.23
CA LYS A 168 -10.32 -6.52 2.80
C LYS A 168 -9.65 -6.99 1.51
N TYR A 169 -9.55 -6.09 0.52
CA TYR A 169 -8.82 -6.36 -0.73
C TYR A 169 -7.35 -6.69 -0.44
N ILE A 170 -6.65 -5.83 0.31
CA ILE A 170 -5.26 -6.07 0.73
C ILE A 170 -5.09 -7.43 1.43
N TRP A 171 -6.00 -7.78 2.34
CA TRP A 171 -5.96 -9.05 3.05
C TRP A 171 -6.08 -10.25 2.11
N GLU A 172 -7.03 -10.23 1.18
CA GLU A 172 -7.19 -11.28 0.16
C GLU A 172 -5.97 -11.40 -0.77
N LYS A 173 -5.31 -10.28 -1.08
CA LYS A 173 -4.03 -10.29 -1.83
C LYS A 173 -2.89 -10.85 -0.99
N PHE A 174 -2.83 -10.54 0.31
CA PHE A 174 -1.82 -11.10 1.21
C PHE A 174 -2.00 -12.62 1.34
N GLN A 175 -3.21 -13.11 1.61
CA GLN A 175 -3.50 -14.55 1.67
C GLN A 175 -3.10 -15.29 0.38
N ARG A 176 -3.29 -14.65 -0.78
CA ARG A 176 -2.85 -15.19 -2.09
C ARG A 176 -1.32 -15.15 -2.27
N TYR A 177 -0.65 -14.12 -1.77
CA TYR A 177 0.80 -14.00 -1.80
C TYR A 177 1.49 -15.06 -0.91
N ILE A 178 1.04 -15.24 0.34
CA ILE A 178 1.58 -16.25 1.26
C ILE A 178 0.97 -17.66 1.08
N GLY A 179 0.32 -17.94 -0.05
CA GLY A 179 -0.11 -19.30 -0.41
C GLY A 179 -1.33 -19.86 0.35
N LEU A 180 -2.01 -19.08 1.18
CA LEU A 180 -3.18 -19.54 1.95
C LEU A 180 -4.49 -19.60 1.14
N THR A 181 -4.57 -18.92 0.00
CA THR A 181 -5.74 -18.98 -0.89
C THR A 181 -5.36 -19.57 -2.24
N VAL A 182 -5.62 -20.88 -2.39
CA VAL A 182 -5.54 -21.58 -3.69
C VAL A 182 -6.51 -20.90 -4.66
N LEU A 183 -6.03 -20.57 -5.86
CA LEU A 183 -6.86 -20.10 -6.96
C LEU A 183 -7.69 -21.26 -7.52
N VAL A 184 -8.80 -21.60 -6.86
CA VAL A 184 -9.88 -22.32 -7.52
C VAL A 184 -10.33 -21.46 -8.71
N PRO A 185 -10.17 -21.88 -9.97
CA PRO A 185 -10.56 -21.06 -11.10
C PRO A 185 -12.05 -20.74 -11.02
N GLU A 186 -12.43 -19.49 -11.30
CA GLU A 186 -13.83 -19.06 -11.29
C GLU A 186 -14.57 -19.54 -12.56
N GLY A 187 -14.56 -20.87 -12.77
CA GLY A 187 -15.29 -21.54 -13.83
C GLY A 187 -16.76 -21.16 -13.78
N LYS A 188 -17.23 -20.52 -14.86
CA LYS A 188 -18.51 -19.80 -14.99
C LYS A 188 -19.69 -20.55 -14.36
N LYS A 189 -20.03 -20.25 -13.09
CA LYS A 189 -21.06 -20.97 -12.31
C LYS A 189 -22.51 -20.64 -12.74
N SER A 190 -22.72 -19.95 -13.86
CA SER A 190 -24.00 -19.35 -14.25
C SER A 190 -25.06 -20.36 -14.74
N LYS A 191 -24.70 -21.40 -15.52
CA LYS A 191 -25.71 -22.33 -16.09
C LYS A 191 -26.08 -23.51 -15.15
N LYS A 192 -25.14 -24.17 -14.47
CA LYS A 192 -25.39 -25.45 -13.75
C LYS A 192 -26.36 -25.39 -12.55
N LYS A 193 -26.72 -24.20 -12.02
CA LYS A 193 -27.75 -24.10 -10.95
C LYS A 193 -29.17 -24.37 -11.48
N LYS A 194 -29.49 -24.01 -12.74
CA LYS A 194 -30.78 -24.40 -13.37
C LYS A 194 -30.86 -25.92 -13.55
N GLN A 195 -29.82 -26.52 -14.14
CA GLN A 195 -29.79 -27.95 -14.50
C GLN A 195 -29.98 -28.86 -13.27
N LYS A 196 -29.40 -28.53 -12.10
CA LYS A 196 -29.63 -29.29 -10.86
C LYS A 196 -31.06 -29.17 -10.31
N ILE A 197 -31.71 -28.02 -10.47
CA ILE A 197 -33.12 -27.84 -10.07
C ILE A 197 -34.05 -28.63 -11.02
N ALA A 198 -33.76 -28.64 -12.32
CA ALA A 198 -34.51 -29.42 -13.30
C ALA A 198 -34.44 -30.94 -13.02
N LEU A 199 -33.25 -31.50 -12.78
CA LEU A 199 -33.11 -32.91 -12.40
C LEU A 199 -33.91 -33.23 -11.12
N GLN A 200 -33.80 -32.37 -10.09
CA GLN A 200 -34.47 -32.59 -8.81
C GLN A 200 -36.00 -32.43 -8.88
N MET A 201 -36.55 -31.87 -9.97
CA MET A 201 -37.98 -31.87 -10.28
C MET A 201 -38.43 -33.11 -11.09
N MET A 202 -37.52 -33.80 -11.80
CA MET A 202 -37.83 -35.05 -12.51
C MET A 202 -37.71 -36.29 -11.63
N GLU A 203 -36.87 -36.27 -10.59
CA GLU A 203 -36.60 -37.43 -9.71
C GLU A 203 -37.68 -37.69 -8.64
N ASN A 204 -38.74 -36.87 -8.58
CA ASN A 204 -39.81 -36.94 -7.55
C ASN A 204 -41.18 -37.43 -8.10
N VAL A 205 -41.19 -38.22 -9.19
CA VAL A 205 -42.42 -38.87 -9.69
C VAL A 205 -42.42 -40.33 -9.26
N ASP A 206 -42.91 -40.61 -8.05
CA ASP A 206 -43.13 -41.95 -7.51
C ASP A 206 -44.58 -42.42 -7.80
N PRO A 207 -44.80 -43.44 -8.65
CA PRO A 207 -46.14 -43.88 -9.03
C PRO A 207 -46.70 -44.94 -8.06
N SER A 208 -47.06 -44.53 -6.83
CA SER A 208 -47.73 -45.40 -5.86
C SER A 208 -49.12 -44.89 -5.45
N ASP A 209 -50.10 -45.62 -5.95
CA ASP A 209 -51.52 -45.68 -5.61
C ASP A 209 -51.80 -45.65 -4.08
N ASP A 210 -52.53 -44.64 -3.59
CA ASP A 210 -53.71 -44.79 -2.70
C ASP A 210 -54.40 -43.44 -2.40
N GLU A 211 -55.66 -43.48 -1.95
CA GLU A 211 -56.57 -42.32 -1.82
C GLU A 211 -56.21 -41.31 -0.70
N LEU A 212 -56.39 -40.01 -0.96
CA LEU A 212 -57.07 -39.08 -0.03
C LEU A 212 -57.48 -37.75 -0.69
N GLU A 213 -58.72 -37.33 -0.48
CA GLU A 213 -59.26 -36.05 -0.97
C GLU A 213 -58.75 -34.86 -0.15
N MET A 214 -58.20 -33.84 -0.81
CA MET A 214 -58.13 -32.48 -0.23
C MET A 214 -58.14 -31.41 -1.33
N GLU A 215 -59.30 -30.80 -1.56
CA GLU A 215 -59.45 -29.67 -2.47
C GLU A 215 -58.90 -28.37 -1.84
N GLU A 216 -57.89 -27.75 -2.45
CA GLU A 216 -57.56 -26.34 -2.17
C GLU A 216 -57.20 -25.59 -3.46
N GLU A 217 -58.00 -24.58 -3.83
CA GLU A 217 -57.86 -23.83 -5.09
C GLU A 217 -56.62 -22.91 -5.11
N MET A 218 -55.47 -23.39 -5.59
CA MET A 218 -54.35 -22.49 -5.90
C MET A 218 -54.61 -21.74 -7.23
N LYS A 219 -55.26 -20.57 -7.14
CA LYS A 219 -55.56 -19.69 -8.28
C LYS A 219 -54.28 -19.20 -8.99
N ILE A 220 -54.06 -19.69 -10.21
CA ILE A 220 -53.04 -19.17 -11.13
C ILE A 220 -53.52 -17.82 -11.70
N PRO A 221 -52.72 -16.73 -11.63
CA PRO A 221 -53.06 -15.47 -12.28
C PRO A 221 -52.88 -15.58 -13.81
N ALA A 222 -53.99 -15.59 -14.55
CA ALA A 222 -53.96 -15.61 -16.02
C ALA A 222 -53.53 -14.23 -16.57
N GLY A 223 -52.33 -14.14 -17.16
CA GLY A 223 -51.79 -12.86 -17.62
C GLY A 223 -50.39 -12.86 -18.23
N ALA A 224 -50.03 -13.86 -19.06
CA ALA A 224 -48.78 -13.85 -19.83
C ALA A 224 -49.01 -14.43 -21.25
N ASN A 225 -48.40 -13.80 -22.27
CA ASN A 225 -48.58 -14.20 -23.67
C ASN A 225 -47.76 -15.47 -23.99
N ALA A 226 -48.39 -16.45 -24.63
CA ALA A 226 -47.81 -17.76 -24.92
C ALA A 226 -47.37 -17.91 -26.39
N ASP A 227 -46.70 -16.88 -26.94
CA ASP A 227 -46.44 -16.75 -28.39
C ASP A 227 -45.00 -16.26 -28.68
N ALA A 228 -44.03 -16.80 -27.92
CA ALA A 228 -42.60 -16.48 -28.04
C ALA A 228 -41.68 -17.66 -27.67
N LEU A 229 -42.15 -18.91 -27.83
CA LEU A 229 -41.30 -20.11 -27.78
C LEU A 229 -41.22 -20.73 -29.18
N MET A 230 -40.13 -20.48 -29.91
CA MET A 230 -39.54 -21.33 -30.99
C MET A 230 -38.32 -20.61 -31.59
N ASP A 231 -37.22 -20.60 -30.82
CA ASP A 231 -35.81 -20.56 -31.28
C ASP A 231 -34.91 -20.36 -30.04
N GLU A 232 -34.81 -21.38 -29.19
CA GLU A 232 -33.61 -21.56 -28.37
C GLU A 232 -32.69 -22.44 -29.23
N PRO A 233 -31.53 -21.96 -29.71
CA PRO A 233 -30.63 -22.78 -30.49
C PRO A 233 -30.17 -23.96 -29.63
N GLU A 234 -30.11 -25.15 -30.23
CA GLU A 234 -29.44 -26.29 -29.63
C GLU A 234 -27.94 -25.94 -29.51
N GLU A 235 -27.54 -25.36 -28.37
CA GLU A 235 -26.13 -25.21 -28.02
C GLU A 235 -25.52 -26.61 -27.95
N ASP A 236 -24.79 -27.01 -29.00
CA ASP A 236 -24.12 -28.31 -29.09
C ASP A 236 -23.46 -28.66 -27.75
N GLU A 237 -23.85 -29.79 -27.14
CA GLU A 237 -23.16 -30.33 -25.97
C GLU A 237 -21.80 -30.90 -26.42
N GLU A 238 -20.84 -30.02 -26.70
CA GLU A 238 -19.44 -30.36 -26.95
C GLU A 238 -18.95 -31.24 -25.79
N GLU A 239 -18.82 -32.55 -26.04
CA GLU A 239 -18.32 -33.50 -25.05
C GLU A 239 -16.92 -33.03 -24.58
N GLU A 240 -16.81 -32.54 -23.32
CA GLU A 240 -15.54 -32.06 -22.77
C GLU A 240 -14.49 -33.19 -22.84
N THR A 241 -13.68 -33.16 -23.91
CA THR A 241 -12.79 -34.29 -24.22
C THR A 241 -11.86 -34.59 -23.04
N PRO A 242 -11.55 -35.86 -22.74
CA PRO A 242 -10.87 -36.24 -21.50
C PRO A 242 -9.47 -35.61 -21.33
N ALA A 243 -8.86 -35.09 -22.40
CA ALA A 243 -7.65 -34.26 -22.33
C ALA A 243 -7.88 -32.96 -21.53
N VAL A 244 -8.97 -32.24 -21.79
CA VAL A 244 -9.32 -30.97 -21.14
C VAL A 244 -9.54 -31.14 -19.63
N PHE A 245 -10.00 -32.32 -19.19
CA PHE A 245 -10.10 -32.66 -17.77
C PHE A 245 -8.72 -32.84 -17.12
N LEU A 246 -7.78 -33.51 -17.80
CA LEU A 246 -6.45 -33.77 -17.28
C LEU A 246 -5.64 -32.48 -17.11
N ASP A 247 -5.73 -31.54 -18.05
CA ASP A 247 -5.05 -30.23 -17.96
C ASP A 247 -5.60 -29.37 -16.81
N LYS A 248 -6.92 -29.40 -16.58
CA LYS A 248 -7.56 -28.79 -15.39
C LYS A 248 -7.03 -29.41 -14.08
N GLN A 249 -6.76 -30.72 -14.05
CA GLN A 249 -6.21 -31.40 -12.89
C GLN A 249 -4.72 -31.08 -12.66
N LEU A 250 -3.90 -31.07 -13.72
CA LEU A 250 -2.47 -30.76 -13.64
C LEU A 250 -2.22 -29.31 -13.23
N SER A 251 -2.99 -28.36 -13.78
CA SER A 251 -2.92 -26.94 -13.40
C SER A 251 -3.35 -26.71 -11.93
N ALA A 252 -4.37 -27.43 -11.45
CA ALA A 252 -4.75 -27.40 -10.03
C ALA A 252 -3.66 -27.99 -9.12
N GLN A 253 -3.02 -29.10 -9.50
CA GLN A 253 -1.90 -29.68 -8.75
C GLN A 253 -0.69 -28.73 -8.71
N LYS A 254 -0.34 -28.08 -9.83
CA LYS A 254 0.71 -27.07 -9.83
C LYS A 254 0.36 -25.88 -8.93
N SER A 255 -0.87 -25.36 -9.01
CA SER A 255 -1.31 -24.25 -8.15
C SER A 255 -1.31 -24.62 -6.66
N LEU A 256 -1.47 -25.89 -6.29
CA LEU A 256 -1.32 -26.36 -4.91
C LEU A 256 0.14 -26.36 -4.47
N ALA A 257 1.05 -26.92 -5.27
CA ALA A 257 2.49 -26.93 -4.98
C ALA A 257 3.07 -25.50 -4.90
N ASP A 258 2.66 -24.60 -5.81
CA ASP A 258 3.03 -23.18 -5.79
C ASP A 258 2.48 -22.47 -4.52
N SER A 259 1.34 -22.92 -3.98
CA SER A 259 0.74 -22.42 -2.72
C SER A 259 1.50 -22.93 -1.49
N GLU A 260 1.87 -24.21 -1.48
CA GLU A 260 2.64 -24.85 -0.40
C GLU A 260 4.03 -24.23 -0.29
N LEU A 261 4.72 -24.02 -1.42
CA LEU A 261 6.02 -23.33 -1.47
C LEU A 261 5.93 -21.89 -0.93
N LYS A 262 4.90 -21.12 -1.32
CA LYS A 262 4.69 -19.75 -0.79
C LYS A 262 4.40 -19.74 0.72
N THR A 263 3.66 -20.74 1.20
CA THR A 263 3.37 -20.91 2.62
C THR A 263 4.68 -21.24 3.37
N GLN A 264 5.51 -22.13 2.84
CA GLN A 264 6.79 -22.50 3.41
C GLN A 264 7.78 -21.32 3.44
N ASN A 265 7.91 -20.57 2.34
CA ASN A 265 8.77 -19.37 2.28
C ASN A 265 8.38 -18.33 3.35
N PHE A 266 7.08 -18.13 3.61
CA PHE A 266 6.59 -17.26 4.69
C PHE A 266 6.85 -17.83 6.09
N LEU A 267 6.84 -19.16 6.26
CA LEU A 267 7.19 -19.79 7.53
C LEU A 267 8.71 -19.70 7.81
N ASP A 268 9.56 -19.77 6.79
CA ASP A 268 11.02 -19.71 6.93
C ASP A 268 11.55 -18.29 7.23
N ASP A 269 11.07 -17.25 6.54
CA ASP A 269 11.35 -15.85 6.90
C ASP A 269 10.12 -14.93 6.70
N PRO A 270 9.22 -14.84 7.69
CA PRO A 270 8.04 -13.98 7.60
C PRO A 270 8.40 -12.48 7.55
N ASP A 271 9.55 -12.05 8.06
CA ASP A 271 9.98 -10.65 7.96
C ASP A 271 10.32 -10.32 6.50
N ARG A 272 11.12 -11.18 5.84
CA ARG A 272 11.42 -11.03 4.42
C ARG A 272 10.15 -11.05 3.55
N SER A 273 9.26 -12.03 3.74
CA SER A 273 8.02 -12.11 2.96
C SER A 273 7.09 -10.91 3.18
N ILE A 274 7.00 -10.40 4.41
CA ILE A 274 6.19 -9.20 4.72
C ILE A 274 6.79 -7.95 4.07
N ARG A 275 8.12 -7.80 4.06
CA ARG A 275 8.77 -6.71 3.32
C ARG A 275 8.46 -6.79 1.83
N ILE A 276 8.76 -7.92 1.18
CA ILE A 276 8.50 -8.15 -0.26
C ILE A 276 7.05 -7.85 -0.60
N PHE A 277 6.10 -8.33 0.21
CA PHE A 277 4.68 -8.05 0.02
C PHE A 277 4.36 -6.55 0.05
N MET A 278 4.96 -5.79 0.97
CA MET A 278 4.77 -4.33 1.08
C MET A 278 5.63 -3.51 0.12
N SER A 279 6.66 -4.09 -0.50
CA SER A 279 7.59 -3.42 -1.43
C SER A 279 7.39 -3.85 -2.89
N SER A 280 8.17 -4.80 -3.40
CA SER A 280 8.19 -5.11 -4.83
C SER A 280 6.89 -5.76 -5.30
N TYR A 281 6.32 -6.69 -4.52
CA TYR A 281 5.06 -7.33 -4.90
C TYR A 281 3.89 -6.34 -4.91
N ALA A 282 3.79 -5.43 -3.92
CA ALA A 282 2.79 -4.37 -3.93
C ALA A 282 3.00 -3.36 -5.08
N ARG A 283 4.24 -3.15 -5.56
CA ARG A 283 4.51 -2.36 -6.76
C ARG A 283 4.06 -3.09 -8.03
N THR A 284 4.56 -4.30 -8.27
CA THR A 284 4.28 -5.08 -9.50
C THR A 284 2.80 -5.42 -9.65
N MET A 285 2.08 -5.59 -8.54
CA MET A 285 0.62 -5.78 -8.52
C MET A 285 -0.19 -4.46 -8.44
N GLY A 286 0.46 -3.30 -8.47
CA GLY A 286 -0.17 -1.98 -8.54
C GLY A 286 -0.84 -1.46 -7.26
N TYR A 287 -0.68 -2.14 -6.12
CA TYR A 287 -1.34 -1.76 -4.87
C TYR A 287 -0.87 -0.39 -4.35
N ILE A 288 0.39 -0.03 -4.58
CA ILE A 288 0.98 1.23 -4.10
C ILE A 288 0.46 2.48 -4.84
N TRP A 289 -0.27 2.33 -5.95
CA TRP A 289 -0.81 3.48 -6.71
C TRP A 289 -2.12 4.03 -6.11
N SER A 290 -2.68 3.36 -5.09
CA SER A 290 -3.87 3.82 -4.37
C SER A 290 -3.53 4.30 -2.95
N ASP A 291 -3.85 5.56 -2.64
CA ASP A 291 -3.69 6.13 -1.31
C ASP A 291 -4.43 5.32 -0.24
N VAL A 292 -5.60 4.77 -0.58
CA VAL A 292 -6.40 3.92 0.31
C VAL A 292 -5.63 2.65 0.67
N ASN A 293 -4.97 2.04 -0.32
CA ASN A 293 -4.16 0.85 -0.12
C ASN A 293 -2.91 1.17 0.71
N ASN A 294 -2.16 2.22 0.36
CA ASN A 294 -1.00 2.69 1.14
C ASN A 294 -1.35 2.96 2.62
N ASN A 295 -2.54 3.48 2.92
CA ASN A 295 -2.98 3.73 4.29
C ASN A 295 -3.39 2.47 5.08
N CYS A 296 -3.77 1.37 4.42
CA CYS A 296 -4.19 0.13 5.09
C CYS A 296 -3.20 -1.03 4.99
N LEU A 297 -2.29 -1.02 3.99
CA LEU A 297 -1.41 -2.14 3.63
C LEU A 297 -0.65 -2.71 4.84
N ALA A 298 0.24 -1.92 5.44
CA ALA A 298 0.97 -2.34 6.63
C ALA A 298 0.06 -2.52 7.87
N ARG A 299 -1.04 -1.77 7.99
CA ARG A 299 -1.95 -1.86 9.16
C ARG A 299 -2.69 -3.21 9.23
N VAL A 300 -3.12 -3.76 8.10
CA VAL A 300 -3.75 -5.09 8.06
C VAL A 300 -2.79 -6.17 8.55
N LEU A 301 -1.52 -6.08 8.15
CA LEU A 301 -0.46 -7.00 8.55
C LEU A 301 -0.13 -6.84 10.04
N ASP A 302 -0.05 -5.61 10.56
CA ASP A 302 0.13 -5.34 11.99
C ASP A 302 -0.88 -6.11 12.86
N PHE A 303 -2.17 -6.01 12.51
CA PHE A 303 -3.23 -6.76 13.18
C PHE A 303 -3.04 -8.27 13.06
N PHE A 304 -2.74 -8.79 11.86
CA PHE A 304 -2.57 -10.23 11.66
C PHE A 304 -1.38 -10.81 12.42
N ILE A 305 -0.21 -10.16 12.35
CA ILE A 305 1.01 -10.64 13.01
C ILE A 305 0.89 -10.53 14.54
N LYS A 306 0.31 -9.44 15.07
CA LYS A 306 -0.02 -9.35 16.50
C LYS A 306 -1.03 -10.42 16.94
N PHE A 307 -2.00 -10.76 16.09
CA PHE A 307 -2.96 -11.83 16.34
C PHE A 307 -2.31 -13.23 16.34
N LEU A 308 -1.40 -13.53 15.41
CA LEU A 308 -0.63 -14.79 15.38
C LEU A 308 0.23 -14.96 16.66
N ILE A 309 0.96 -13.89 17.04
CA ILE A 309 1.82 -13.89 18.24
C ILE A 309 0.97 -14.05 19.51
N ARG A 310 -0.07 -13.24 19.70
CA ARG A 310 -0.93 -13.30 20.91
C ARG A 310 -1.64 -14.64 21.04
N SER A 311 -2.08 -15.23 19.93
CA SER A 311 -2.76 -16.54 19.92
C SER A 311 -1.79 -17.72 19.93
N LYS A 312 -0.46 -17.49 19.89
CA LYS A 312 0.59 -18.51 19.84
C LYS A 312 0.36 -19.57 18.75
N VAL A 313 -0.03 -19.11 17.55
CA VAL A 313 -0.30 -19.99 16.40
C VAL A 313 0.96 -20.69 15.91
N LEU A 314 2.07 -19.95 15.88
CA LEU A 314 3.37 -20.39 15.36
C LEU A 314 4.50 -20.04 16.35
N PRO A 315 4.54 -20.68 17.54
CA PRO A 315 5.53 -20.35 18.58
C PRO A 315 6.97 -20.55 18.11
N GLU A 316 7.22 -21.49 17.19
CA GLU A 316 8.51 -21.75 16.54
C GLU A 316 9.12 -20.51 15.86
N ILE A 317 8.31 -19.62 15.28
CA ILE A 317 8.77 -18.43 14.54
C ILE A 317 8.30 -17.11 15.18
N GLU A 318 7.96 -17.13 16.47
CA GLU A 318 7.55 -15.92 17.21
C GLU A 318 8.61 -14.81 17.14
N ARG A 319 9.91 -15.16 17.08
CA ARG A 319 11.01 -14.19 16.99
C ARG A 319 11.10 -13.50 15.61
N PRO A 320 11.10 -14.21 14.46
CA PRO A 320 10.88 -13.60 13.14
C PRO A 320 9.60 -12.76 13.05
N LEU A 321 8.46 -13.27 13.55
CA LEU A 321 7.19 -12.53 13.57
C LEU A 321 7.27 -11.23 14.41
N ARG A 322 8.06 -11.19 15.47
CA ARG A 322 8.31 -9.95 16.23
C ARG A 322 9.20 -8.97 15.49
N ARG A 323 10.16 -9.42 14.68
CA ARG A 323 10.99 -8.55 13.82
C ARG A 323 10.16 -7.93 12.70
N SER A 324 9.25 -8.68 12.08
CA SER A 324 8.42 -8.13 10.99
C SER A 324 7.53 -6.97 11.44
N LEU A 325 7.16 -6.89 12.72
CA LEU A 325 6.48 -5.72 13.30
C LEU A 325 7.31 -4.43 13.24
N GLU A 326 8.64 -4.50 13.23
CA GLU A 326 9.52 -3.33 13.04
C GLU A 326 9.39 -2.80 11.61
N SER A 327 9.38 -3.71 10.62
CA SER A 327 9.24 -3.38 9.20
C SER A 327 7.82 -2.89 8.87
N ILE A 328 6.80 -3.49 9.50
CA ILE A 328 5.42 -3.02 9.45
C ILE A 328 5.27 -1.64 10.09
N ALA A 329 5.94 -1.34 11.21
CA ALA A 329 5.88 -0.01 11.83
C ALA A 329 6.44 1.09 10.92
N SER A 330 7.54 0.81 10.20
CA SER A 330 8.00 1.67 9.10
C SER A 330 6.95 1.77 7.99
N GLY A 331 6.37 0.65 7.53
CA GLY A 331 5.32 0.63 6.51
C GLY A 331 4.09 1.50 6.84
N ILE A 332 3.65 1.50 8.10
CA ILE A 332 2.52 2.32 8.58
C ILE A 332 2.80 3.83 8.47
N LYS A 333 4.07 4.23 8.58
CA LYS A 333 4.52 5.63 8.46
C LYS A 333 4.84 6.00 7.00
N GLU A 334 5.57 5.14 6.30
CA GLU A 334 6.23 5.45 5.04
C GLU A 334 5.31 5.25 3.83
N LEU A 335 4.53 4.17 3.73
CA LEU A 335 3.66 3.94 2.56
C LEU A 335 2.67 5.09 2.32
N PRO A 336 1.99 5.67 3.33
CA PRO A 336 1.14 6.86 3.14
C PRO A 336 1.93 8.12 2.79
N ASN A 337 3.23 8.16 3.08
CA ASN A 337 4.10 9.28 2.73
C ASN A 337 4.70 9.13 1.33
N ASN A 338 5.03 7.92 0.85
CA ASN A 338 5.57 7.70 -0.50
C ASN A 338 4.63 8.29 -1.57
N SER A 339 3.32 8.07 -1.46
CA SER A 339 2.33 8.67 -2.36
C SER A 339 2.28 10.21 -2.25
N LYS A 340 2.45 10.78 -1.05
CA LYS A 340 2.52 12.25 -0.88
C LYS A 340 3.80 12.80 -1.50
N VAL A 341 4.95 12.16 -1.27
CA VAL A 341 6.25 12.54 -1.85
C VAL A 341 6.15 12.55 -3.37
N ALA A 342 5.58 11.50 -3.98
CA ALA A 342 5.33 11.42 -5.42
C ALA A 342 4.29 12.42 -5.96
N LYS A 343 3.61 13.19 -5.11
CA LYS A 343 2.64 14.26 -5.48
C LYS A 343 3.13 15.67 -5.16
N VAL A 344 4.15 15.83 -4.31
CA VAL A 344 4.73 17.14 -3.94
C VAL A 344 6.16 17.34 -4.43
N LEU A 345 6.84 16.29 -4.90
CA LEU A 345 8.14 16.38 -5.56
C LEU A 345 7.99 16.03 -7.06
N PRO A 346 8.61 16.80 -7.97
CA PRO A 346 9.39 18.02 -7.74
C PRO A 346 8.56 19.18 -7.17
N ASP A 347 9.05 19.89 -6.15
CA ASP A 347 8.33 20.99 -5.49
C ASP A 347 8.42 22.33 -6.27
N GLN A 348 7.99 23.45 -5.68
CA GLN A 348 7.94 24.74 -6.38
C GLN A 348 9.33 25.28 -6.69
N PHE A 349 10.29 25.10 -5.77
CA PHE A 349 11.69 25.47 -6.00
C PHE A 349 12.31 24.62 -7.11
N HIS A 350 12.05 23.32 -7.10
CA HIS A 350 12.53 22.41 -8.13
C HIS A 350 11.97 22.74 -9.52
N SER A 351 10.66 22.90 -9.61
CA SER A 351 9.95 23.28 -10.82
C SER A 351 10.40 24.66 -11.33
N GLY A 352 10.68 25.59 -10.42
CA GLY A 352 11.29 26.89 -10.75
C GLY A 352 12.70 26.77 -11.31
N CYS A 353 13.54 25.86 -10.82
CA CYS A 353 14.87 25.61 -11.39
C CYS A 353 14.78 25.15 -12.85
N SER A 354 13.97 24.12 -13.16
CA SER A 354 13.73 23.69 -14.53
C SER A 354 13.00 24.72 -15.39
N GLY A 355 12.13 25.56 -14.80
CA GLY A 355 11.50 26.68 -15.50
C GLY A 355 12.49 27.81 -15.86
N CYS A 356 13.47 28.07 -15.00
CA CYS A 356 14.47 29.11 -15.20
C CYS A 356 15.63 28.70 -16.10
N TRP A 357 15.99 27.42 -16.11
CA TRP A 357 17.14 26.90 -16.87
C TRP A 357 16.76 25.96 -18.01
N GLY A 358 15.47 25.68 -18.22
CA GLY A 358 14.98 24.66 -19.14
C GLY A 358 15.19 23.24 -18.59
N LYS A 359 14.29 22.32 -18.96
CA LYS A 359 14.47 20.89 -18.66
C LYS A 359 15.73 20.35 -19.33
N ARG A 360 16.48 19.53 -18.61
CA ARG A 360 17.77 18.93 -19.01
C ARG A 360 17.60 17.49 -19.46
N GLU A 361 16.69 16.73 -18.83
CA GLU A 361 16.30 15.42 -19.35
C GLU A 361 15.38 15.58 -20.56
N LYS A 362 15.78 15.05 -21.72
CA LYS A 362 14.87 14.76 -22.86
C LYS A 362 13.98 13.54 -22.58
N SER A 363 13.43 13.48 -21.37
CA SER A 363 12.39 12.53 -20.97
C SER A 363 11.19 12.66 -21.91
N TYR A 364 10.38 11.60 -22.03
CA TYR A 364 9.21 11.56 -22.89
C TYR A 364 8.38 12.85 -22.76
N PHE A 365 8.51 13.75 -23.75
CA PHE A 365 7.67 14.92 -23.81
C PHE A 365 6.23 14.42 -23.88
N THR A 366 5.38 14.91 -22.97
CA THR A 366 3.94 14.80 -23.16
C THR A 366 3.68 15.39 -24.53
N ILE A 367 3.31 14.53 -25.50
CA ILE A 367 2.96 15.01 -26.82
C ILE A 367 1.75 15.89 -26.59
N ALA A 368 1.94 17.20 -26.70
CA ALA A 368 0.84 18.12 -26.79
C ALA A 368 0.13 17.77 -28.10
N VAL A 369 -0.87 16.91 -27.98
CA VAL A 369 -1.85 16.67 -29.03
C VAL A 369 -2.59 17.99 -29.16
N GLY A 370 -2.02 18.90 -29.94
CA GLY A 370 -2.70 20.10 -30.38
C GLY A 370 -4.04 19.67 -30.97
N PRO A 371 -5.08 20.52 -30.87
CA PRO A 371 -6.38 20.19 -31.43
C PRO A 371 -6.17 19.72 -32.86
N LEU A 372 -6.63 18.50 -33.16
CA LEU A 372 -6.60 17.97 -34.51
C LEU A 372 -7.35 18.99 -35.37
N SER A 373 -6.61 19.72 -36.19
CA SER A 373 -7.20 20.65 -37.13
C SER A 373 -7.93 19.77 -38.15
N ASP A 374 -9.26 19.83 -38.14
CA ASP A 374 -10.15 19.21 -39.12
C ASP A 374 -10.04 19.92 -40.49
N ASP A 375 -8.80 20.09 -40.95
CA ASP A 375 -8.46 20.59 -42.26
C ASP A 375 -8.64 19.43 -43.25
N GLU A 376 -9.80 19.37 -43.91
CA GLU A 376 -10.11 18.43 -45.00
C GLU A 376 -9.28 18.74 -46.28
N GLY A 377 -7.97 18.92 -46.11
CA GLY A 377 -6.97 19.20 -47.15
C GLY A 377 -6.60 17.96 -47.93
N SER A 378 -7.57 17.35 -48.63
CA SER A 378 -7.40 16.16 -49.48
C SER A 378 -6.18 16.28 -50.43
N PRO A 379 -5.10 15.49 -50.23
CA PRO A 379 -3.95 15.51 -51.14
C PRO A 379 -4.25 14.67 -52.40
N GLU A 380 -4.22 15.30 -53.58
CA GLU A 380 -4.41 14.60 -54.86
C GLU A 380 -3.24 13.64 -55.18
N ASP A 381 -3.57 12.42 -55.63
CA ASP A 381 -2.61 11.42 -56.12
C ASP A 381 -1.72 11.95 -57.27
N LYS A 382 -0.39 11.89 -57.09
CA LYS A 382 0.58 11.74 -58.20
C LYS A 382 1.70 10.75 -57.84
N PRO A 383 2.15 9.91 -58.79
CA PRO A 383 2.91 8.69 -58.49
C PRO A 383 4.42 8.93 -58.30
N ALA A 384 5.06 8.04 -57.54
CA ALA A 384 6.51 7.97 -57.40
C ALA A 384 7.16 7.19 -58.56
N GLU A 385 8.29 7.68 -59.07
CA GLU A 385 8.99 7.10 -60.22
C GLU A 385 10.24 6.28 -59.82
N ASN A 386 10.27 5.07 -60.37
CA ASN A 386 11.26 3.99 -60.28
C ASN A 386 12.76 4.36 -60.50
N ALA A 387 13.62 3.98 -59.54
CA ALA A 387 15.05 3.67 -59.74
C ALA A 387 15.53 2.74 -58.59
N GLN A 388 15.71 1.44 -58.82
CA GLN A 388 16.90 0.75 -59.36
C GLN A 388 18.12 0.67 -58.41
N ALA A 389 18.68 -0.54 -58.32
CA ALA A 389 19.80 -0.89 -57.45
C ALA A 389 21.17 -0.77 -58.14
N ALA A 390 22.23 -0.71 -57.34
CA ALA A 390 23.61 -0.91 -57.79
C ALA A 390 24.35 -1.81 -56.78
N GLU A 391 24.98 -2.86 -57.29
CA GLU A 391 25.71 -3.89 -56.55
C GLU A 391 27.18 -3.82 -56.96
N THR A 392 28.11 -3.74 -55.99
CA THR A 392 29.56 -3.85 -56.25
C THR A 392 30.29 -4.51 -55.09
N ASP A 393 31.01 -5.58 -55.40
CA ASP A 393 31.78 -6.42 -54.49
C ASP A 393 33.24 -5.96 -54.26
N ALA A 394 33.89 -6.63 -53.30
CA ALA A 394 35.31 -7.07 -53.28
C ALA A 394 36.42 -6.31 -52.51
N ALA A 395 36.97 -7.02 -51.49
CA ALA A 395 38.41 -7.23 -51.17
C ALA A 395 39.29 -6.06 -50.64
N SER A 396 40.38 -6.27 -49.87
CA SER A 396 40.93 -7.36 -49.00
C SER A 396 42.14 -6.79 -48.20
N ASP A 397 42.96 -7.46 -47.36
CA ASP A 397 43.15 -8.86 -46.92
C ASP A 397 43.69 -8.91 -45.46
N GLY A 398 43.36 -9.97 -44.71
CA GLY A 398 44.18 -10.49 -43.60
C GLY A 398 44.09 -9.79 -42.23
N LYS A 399 44.69 -10.37 -41.16
CA LYS A 399 45.22 -11.73 -40.97
C LYS A 399 45.52 -12.00 -39.47
N GLY A 400 45.50 -13.28 -39.04
CA GLY A 400 45.75 -13.70 -37.64
C GLY A 400 44.46 -14.16 -36.93
N GLU A 401 44.18 -15.43 -36.61
CA GLU A 401 45.01 -16.66 -36.50
C GLU A 401 45.99 -16.62 -35.30
N THR A 402 46.05 -17.54 -34.32
CA THR A 402 45.24 -18.68 -33.78
C THR A 402 45.66 -18.88 -32.26
N THR A 403 45.31 -19.86 -31.40
CA THR A 403 44.69 -21.20 -31.51
C THR A 403 44.10 -21.72 -30.16
N TRP A 404 42.94 -22.42 -30.21
CA TRP A 404 42.39 -23.49 -29.31
C TRP A 404 42.19 -23.22 -27.80
N GLY A 405 41.30 -23.92 -27.07
CA GLY A 405 40.31 -24.97 -27.42
C GLY A 405 39.02 -24.82 -26.58
N SER A 406 37.85 -25.37 -26.91
CA SER A 406 37.51 -26.76 -27.32
C SER A 406 37.69 -27.75 -26.16
N THR A 407 36.71 -28.53 -25.71
CA THR A 407 35.26 -28.66 -26.09
C THR A 407 34.47 -29.16 -24.84
N GLU A 408 33.25 -29.71 -24.78
CA GLU A 408 32.28 -30.33 -25.74
C GLU A 408 30.80 -29.98 -25.33
N PRO A 409 29.67 -30.66 -25.67
CA PRO A 409 28.51 -29.90 -26.18
C PRO A 409 27.14 -30.10 -25.47
N GLY A 410 26.17 -29.25 -25.83
CA GLY A 410 24.73 -29.45 -25.59
C GLY A 410 23.89 -28.90 -26.76
N THR A 411 23.24 -29.79 -27.51
CA THR A 411 22.17 -29.47 -28.48
C THR A 411 20.91 -29.01 -27.74
N GLY A 412 19.97 -28.26 -28.34
CA GLY A 412 19.79 -27.81 -29.73
C GLY A 412 18.30 -27.49 -29.96
N TRP A 413 17.91 -27.19 -31.21
CA TRP A 413 16.57 -26.72 -31.62
C TRP A 413 16.18 -25.31 -31.09
N GLY A 414 15.61 -24.42 -31.90
CA GLY A 414 15.42 -24.46 -33.35
C GLY A 414 14.62 -23.24 -33.83
N ALA A 415 15.21 -22.39 -34.66
CA ALA A 415 14.55 -21.23 -35.23
C ALA A 415 13.98 -21.52 -36.62
N ALA A 416 12.78 -21.04 -36.89
CA ALA A 416 12.18 -20.94 -38.22
C ALA A 416 11.49 -19.58 -38.35
N ALA A 417 11.45 -19.02 -39.57
CA ALA A 417 10.96 -17.68 -39.85
C ALA A 417 9.93 -17.71 -41.01
N SER A 418 9.38 -16.53 -41.32
CA SER A 418 8.23 -16.25 -42.20
C SER A 418 6.86 -16.55 -41.56
N GLY A 419 5.80 -15.78 -41.85
CA GLY A 419 5.78 -14.53 -42.63
C GLY A 419 4.37 -13.95 -42.85
N GLU A 420 4.33 -12.88 -43.66
CA GLU A 420 3.13 -12.22 -44.24
C GLU A 420 2.25 -11.33 -43.33
N ALA A 421 1.34 -10.61 -44.00
CA ALA A 421 0.50 -9.49 -43.56
C ALA A 421 -0.50 -9.85 -42.44
N GLY A 422 -1.10 -8.90 -41.70
CA GLY A 422 -1.18 -7.44 -41.86
C GLY A 422 -2.64 -6.96 -41.81
N VAL A 423 -2.89 -5.67 -42.06
CA VAL A 423 -4.22 -5.00 -41.99
C VAL A 423 -4.76 -4.82 -40.56
N GLY A 424 -5.22 -3.60 -40.26
CA GLY A 424 -5.95 -3.23 -39.04
C GLY A 424 -7.42 -2.93 -39.34
N TRP A 425 -8.01 -1.98 -38.61
CA TRP A 425 -9.46 -1.68 -38.54
C TRP A 425 -10.27 -2.79 -37.82
N GLY A 426 -11.31 -2.46 -37.05
CA GLY A 426 -11.81 -1.12 -36.75
C GLY A 426 -12.94 -1.10 -35.73
N THR A 427 -13.39 0.12 -35.44
CA THR A 427 -14.52 0.46 -34.56
C THR A 427 -15.82 -0.29 -34.88
N SER A 428 -16.54 -0.72 -33.84
CA SER A 428 -17.99 -0.94 -33.89
C SER A 428 -18.70 -0.09 -32.82
N ASN A 429 -19.43 0.92 -33.29
CA ASN A 429 -20.40 1.67 -32.47
C ASN A 429 -21.69 0.84 -32.38
N GLY A 430 -22.31 0.71 -31.19
CA GLY A 430 -23.27 -0.37 -30.93
C GLY A 430 -24.21 -0.17 -29.74
N THR A 431 -25.12 0.81 -29.86
CA THR A 431 -26.52 0.82 -29.36
C THR A 431 -26.90 -0.01 -28.11
N THR A 432 -27.27 0.71 -27.05
CA THR A 432 -28.42 0.44 -26.15
C THR A 432 -28.81 -1.00 -25.77
N ASN A 433 -28.82 -1.30 -24.47
CA ASN A 433 -30.03 -1.82 -23.82
C ASN A 433 -29.97 -1.65 -22.28
N GLY A 434 -31.08 -1.21 -21.68
CA GLY A 434 -31.18 -0.95 -20.23
C GLY A 434 -31.87 -2.08 -19.47
N TRP A 435 -31.23 -2.54 -18.39
CA TRP A 435 -31.78 -3.50 -17.41
C TRP A 435 -31.31 -3.04 -16.01
N GLY A 436 -32.09 -3.12 -14.94
CA GLY A 436 -33.50 -3.45 -14.80
C GLY A 436 -33.87 -3.38 -13.31
N SER A 437 -34.92 -2.62 -12.95
CA SER A 437 -35.21 -2.30 -11.54
C SER A 437 -35.85 -3.46 -10.78
N GLY A 438 -35.07 -4.16 -9.95
CA GLY A 438 -35.55 -5.19 -9.03
C GLY A 438 -36.21 -4.60 -7.79
N GLN A 439 -37.55 -4.60 -7.76
CA GLN A 439 -38.38 -4.21 -6.62
C GLN A 439 -38.21 -5.18 -5.44
N ILE A 440 -37.90 -4.66 -4.25
CA ILE A 440 -37.82 -5.42 -3.00
C ILE A 440 -38.85 -4.83 -2.03
N GLU A 441 -39.84 -5.63 -1.63
CA GLU A 441 -40.89 -5.24 -0.69
C GLU A 441 -40.73 -5.90 0.69
N GLY A 442 -41.12 -5.16 1.74
CA GLY A 442 -41.06 -5.59 3.15
C GLY A 442 -39.65 -5.53 3.75
N TRP A 443 -39.43 -5.00 4.95
CA TRP A 443 -40.26 -5.08 6.16
C TRP A 443 -40.14 -3.80 7.02
N ASP A 444 -41.25 -3.45 7.68
CA ASP A 444 -41.38 -2.60 8.88
C ASP A 444 -40.71 -1.20 8.95
N ALA A 445 -41.40 -0.24 8.32
CA ALA A 445 -41.95 0.93 8.99
C ALA A 445 -41.05 1.79 9.95
N ALA A 446 -40.43 2.81 9.37
CA ALA A 446 -40.29 4.12 10.00
C ALA A 446 -40.60 5.21 8.95
N GLU A 447 -41.49 6.16 9.25
CA GLU A 447 -41.94 7.15 8.25
C GLU A 447 -40.83 8.14 7.86
N PRO A 448 -40.48 8.27 6.57
CA PRO A 448 -39.66 9.36 6.08
C PRO A 448 -40.51 10.62 5.88
N LEU A 449 -39.99 11.78 6.31
CA LEU A 449 -40.57 13.08 5.98
C LEU A 449 -40.62 13.28 4.47
N ILE A 450 -41.81 13.58 3.94
CA ILE A 450 -41.99 14.00 2.56
C ILE A 450 -41.30 15.36 2.38
N VAL A 451 -40.22 15.39 1.61
CA VAL A 451 -39.59 16.62 1.12
C VAL A 451 -40.04 16.78 -0.33
N ASP A 452 -40.61 17.94 -0.67
CA ASP A 452 -41.37 18.12 -1.91
C ASP A 452 -40.46 18.10 -3.14
N ALA A 453 -40.55 17.03 -3.93
CA ALA A 453 -39.64 16.74 -5.05
C ALA A 453 -40.18 17.31 -6.37
N SER A 454 -40.49 18.60 -6.40
CA SER A 454 -41.16 19.26 -7.53
C SER A 454 -40.47 20.55 -8.00
N ASP A 455 -39.15 20.55 -8.19
CA ASP A 455 -38.49 21.62 -8.95
C ASP A 455 -37.27 21.14 -9.77
N THR A 456 -37.07 21.81 -10.91
CA THR A 456 -35.84 21.92 -11.69
C THR A 456 -35.20 20.58 -12.13
N ALA A 457 -35.82 19.96 -13.13
CA ALA A 457 -35.15 19.02 -14.03
C ALA A 457 -34.23 19.76 -15.03
N GLN A 458 -33.19 20.45 -14.53
CA GLN A 458 -32.12 20.95 -15.37
C GLN A 458 -31.16 19.81 -15.71
N GLN A 459 -31.33 19.22 -16.90
CA GLN A 459 -30.24 18.51 -17.55
C GLN A 459 -29.16 19.54 -17.90
N SER A 460 -28.14 19.66 -17.04
CA SER A 460 -26.93 20.40 -17.37
C SER A 460 -26.21 19.65 -18.48
N THR A 461 -26.34 20.13 -19.72
CA THR A 461 -25.37 19.86 -20.81
C THR A 461 -24.04 20.47 -20.40
N PHE A 462 -23.33 19.76 -19.53
CA PHE A 462 -22.00 20.11 -19.06
C PHE A 462 -20.98 19.68 -20.12
N GLU A 463 -21.13 20.24 -21.33
CA GLU A 463 -20.06 20.40 -22.30
C GLU A 463 -19.10 21.49 -21.78
N GLU A 464 -18.58 21.26 -20.57
CA GLU A 464 -17.41 21.94 -20.06
C GLU A 464 -16.26 21.50 -20.95
N GLN A 465 -16.01 22.29 -21.99
CA GLN A 465 -14.76 22.23 -22.73
C GLN A 465 -13.67 22.43 -21.67
N VAL A 466 -12.99 21.34 -21.31
CA VAL A 466 -11.79 21.38 -20.50
C VAL A 466 -10.72 22.02 -21.37
N GLU A 467 -10.75 23.35 -21.43
CA GLU A 467 -9.68 24.16 -21.97
C GLU A 467 -8.45 23.81 -21.15
N TRP A 468 -7.50 23.12 -21.79
CA TRP A 468 -6.29 22.64 -21.15
C TRP A 468 -5.40 23.85 -20.83
N GLU A 469 -5.71 24.53 -19.72
CA GLU A 469 -4.97 25.70 -19.26
C GLU A 469 -3.46 25.37 -19.28
N PRO A 470 -2.64 26.18 -19.97
CA PRO A 470 -1.23 25.89 -20.11
C PRO A 470 -0.58 25.90 -18.73
N VAL A 471 -0.16 24.71 -18.26
CA VAL A 471 0.34 24.46 -16.91
C VAL A 471 1.35 25.54 -16.53
N GLN A 472 0.96 26.42 -15.61
CA GLN A 472 1.77 27.59 -15.26
C GLN A 472 3.06 27.13 -14.57
N VAL A 473 4.16 27.16 -15.32
CA VAL A 473 5.48 26.82 -14.78
C VAL A 473 5.84 27.85 -13.71
N PRO A 474 5.99 27.44 -12.43
CA PRO A 474 6.22 28.40 -11.35
C PRO A 474 7.58 29.08 -11.54
N SER A 475 7.65 30.40 -11.39
CA SER A 475 8.92 31.12 -11.48
C SER A 475 9.67 31.08 -10.14
N LEU A 476 11.00 30.99 -10.20
CA LEU A 476 11.85 31.17 -9.01
C LEU A 476 11.58 32.50 -8.30
N THR A 477 11.17 33.54 -9.03
CA THR A 477 10.82 34.86 -8.47
C THR A 477 9.53 34.86 -7.66
N THR A 478 8.61 33.92 -7.89
CA THR A 478 7.40 33.74 -7.05
C THR A 478 7.77 33.14 -5.69
N PHE A 479 8.70 32.18 -5.66
CA PHE A 479 9.08 31.45 -4.44
C PHE A 479 10.18 32.14 -3.62
N LEU A 480 11.28 32.55 -4.29
CA LEU A 480 12.45 33.18 -3.66
C LEU A 480 12.36 34.71 -3.60
N GLY A 481 11.34 35.32 -4.21
CA GLY A 481 11.28 36.76 -4.44
C GLY A 481 12.36 37.25 -5.42
N PRO A 482 12.70 38.55 -5.42
CA PRO A 482 13.78 39.11 -6.23
C PRO A 482 15.14 38.56 -5.80
N THR A 483 15.62 37.52 -6.48
CA THR A 483 16.88 36.82 -6.17
C THR A 483 17.90 36.92 -7.30
N ALA A 484 19.19 36.97 -6.95
CA ALA A 484 20.30 36.88 -7.89
C ALA A 484 20.72 35.43 -8.19
N PHE A 485 19.94 34.43 -7.78
CA PHE A 485 20.27 33.01 -7.96
C PHE A 485 20.52 32.61 -9.43
N PRO A 486 19.66 32.96 -10.42
CA PRO A 486 19.94 32.70 -11.83
C PRO A 486 21.14 33.46 -12.42
N LEU A 487 21.59 34.53 -11.75
CA LEU A 487 22.75 35.36 -12.17
C LEU A 487 24.07 34.91 -11.55
N THR A 488 24.01 34.00 -10.56
CA THR A 488 25.17 33.49 -9.82
C THR A 488 25.40 32.01 -10.04
N HIS A 489 24.36 31.28 -10.44
CA HIS A 489 24.36 29.83 -10.63
C HIS A 489 23.82 29.44 -12.02
N THR A 490 24.11 28.21 -12.41
CA THR A 490 23.78 27.54 -13.67
C THR A 490 23.59 26.05 -13.39
N PRO A 491 22.82 25.32 -14.22
CA PRO A 491 22.81 23.86 -14.16
C PRO A 491 24.22 23.34 -14.48
N GLY A 492 24.67 22.35 -13.71
CA GLY A 492 25.95 21.65 -13.88
C GLY A 492 25.75 20.25 -14.43
N VAL A 493 26.34 19.26 -13.75
CA VAL A 493 26.16 17.84 -14.06
C VAL A 493 24.69 17.43 -13.96
N VAL A 494 24.22 16.61 -14.90
CA VAL A 494 22.88 15.99 -14.90
C VAL A 494 23.06 14.50 -14.65
N GLU A 495 22.38 13.96 -13.63
CA GLU A 495 22.47 12.55 -13.22
C GLU A 495 21.08 11.93 -13.15
N ARG A 496 20.89 10.78 -13.80
CA ARG A 496 19.70 9.93 -13.62
C ARG A 496 20.07 8.68 -12.83
N SER A 497 19.43 8.46 -11.69
CA SER A 497 19.83 7.40 -10.74
C SER A 497 18.79 7.10 -9.67
N MET A 498 18.97 5.96 -9.00
CA MET A 498 18.35 5.68 -7.70
C MET A 498 19.26 6.15 -6.56
N ARG A 499 18.71 6.99 -5.67
CA ARG A 499 19.46 7.65 -4.57
C ARG A 499 18.77 7.45 -3.23
N ARG A 500 19.51 7.09 -2.19
CA ARG A 500 19.00 6.83 -0.83
C ARG A 500 19.19 8.01 0.11
N VAL A 501 18.15 8.39 0.86
CA VAL A 501 18.20 9.43 1.89
C VAL A 501 19.13 9.01 3.02
N LYS A 502 20.31 9.64 3.09
CA LYS A 502 21.34 9.42 4.12
C LYS A 502 21.06 10.26 5.37
N ALA A 503 20.68 11.53 5.18
CA ALA A 503 20.38 12.46 6.26
C ALA A 503 19.36 13.53 5.81
N ILE A 504 18.56 14.02 6.76
CA ILE A 504 17.69 15.17 6.57
C ILE A 504 18.15 16.24 7.57
N ILE A 505 18.61 17.38 7.07
CA ILE A 505 19.13 18.50 7.85
C ILE A 505 18.11 19.64 7.75
N PRO A 506 17.49 20.10 8.84
CA PRO A 506 16.53 21.19 8.79
C PRO A 506 17.19 22.53 8.41
N PRO A 507 16.41 23.54 7.97
CA PRO A 507 16.95 24.85 7.61
C PRO A 507 17.72 25.50 8.77
N SER A 508 18.75 26.29 8.45
CA SER A 508 19.61 26.88 9.47
C SER A 508 18.92 28.07 10.15
N SER A 509 18.53 27.89 11.41
CA SER A 509 17.91 28.96 12.22
C SER A 509 18.84 30.14 12.51
N ASN A 510 20.16 29.90 12.44
CA ASN A 510 21.20 30.91 12.66
C ASN A 510 22.34 30.71 11.64
N PRO A 511 22.12 31.05 10.35
CA PRO A 511 23.16 30.92 9.34
C PRO A 511 24.31 31.91 9.60
N PRO A 512 25.54 31.61 9.14
CA PRO A 512 26.60 32.60 9.15
C PRO A 512 26.18 33.81 8.31
N LYS A 513 26.27 35.02 8.88
CA LYS A 513 26.05 36.26 8.13
C LYS A 513 26.97 36.28 6.91
N SER A 514 26.40 36.62 5.74
CA SER A 514 27.19 36.90 4.54
C SER A 514 28.24 37.97 4.85
N SER A 515 29.40 37.89 4.19
CA SER A 515 30.37 38.98 4.27
C SER A 515 29.75 40.26 3.71
N PRO A 516 29.97 41.44 4.34
CA PRO A 516 29.51 42.69 3.76
C PRO A 516 30.12 42.84 2.36
N GLN A 517 29.24 43.00 1.38
CA GLN A 517 29.59 43.30 0.00
C GLN A 517 30.33 44.65 -0.01
N ALA A 518 31.39 44.77 -0.79
CA ALA A 518 32.12 46.03 -0.91
C ALA A 518 31.27 47.04 -1.69
N ASP A 519 31.28 48.31 -1.29
CA ASP A 519 30.35 49.33 -1.80
C ASP A 519 30.40 49.53 -3.34
N ASP A 520 31.54 49.23 -3.97
CA ASP A 520 31.76 49.31 -5.43
C ASP A 520 31.38 48.02 -6.20
N ALA A 521 30.94 46.95 -5.53
CA ALA A 521 30.79 45.62 -6.13
C ALA A 521 29.36 45.37 -6.66
N TYR A 522 29.08 45.80 -7.89
CA TYR A 522 27.80 45.59 -8.59
C TYR A 522 27.46 44.14 -8.96
N GLU A 523 28.41 43.20 -8.86
CA GLU A 523 28.17 41.78 -9.12
C GLU A 523 27.54 41.10 -7.90
N PRO A 524 26.52 40.24 -8.07
CA PRO A 524 25.90 39.52 -6.96
C PRO A 524 26.82 38.46 -6.35
N ASP A 525 26.84 38.35 -5.02
CA ASP A 525 27.68 37.39 -4.30
C ASP A 525 27.00 36.01 -4.18
N ALA A 526 27.56 35.00 -4.85
CA ALA A 526 27.11 33.61 -4.74
C ALA A 526 27.19 33.08 -3.29
N ASP A 527 28.18 33.50 -2.48
CA ASP A 527 28.28 33.10 -1.07
C ASP A 527 27.13 33.65 -0.22
N ALA A 528 26.45 34.73 -0.66
CA ALA A 528 25.27 35.28 0.01
C ALA A 528 23.98 34.55 -0.40
N VAL A 529 23.83 34.23 -1.70
CA VAL A 529 22.71 33.45 -2.23
C VAL A 529 22.67 32.05 -1.61
N GLU A 530 23.81 31.35 -1.54
CA GLU A 530 23.89 30.04 -0.87
C GLU A 530 23.49 30.10 0.61
N VAL A 531 23.84 31.20 1.29
CA VAL A 531 23.45 31.46 2.69
C VAL A 531 21.94 31.76 2.82
N GLU A 532 21.25 32.13 1.74
CA GLU A 532 19.79 32.25 1.70
C GLU A 532 19.10 30.93 1.40
N LEU A 533 19.64 30.11 0.49
CA LEU A 533 19.19 28.73 0.31
C LEU A 533 19.29 27.94 1.63
N ASP A 534 20.37 28.13 2.39
CA ASP A 534 20.57 27.53 3.73
C ASP A 534 19.61 28.01 4.82
N LYS A 535 18.89 29.13 4.61
CA LYS A 535 17.81 29.61 5.50
C LYS A 535 16.46 29.01 5.15
N LEU A 536 16.21 28.82 3.85
CA LEU A 536 14.88 28.56 3.30
C LEU A 536 14.59 27.06 3.16
N PHE A 537 15.60 26.26 2.81
CA PHE A 537 15.40 24.84 2.46
C PHE A 537 15.93 23.89 3.53
N ALA A 538 15.25 22.75 3.66
CA ALA A 538 15.83 21.58 4.28
C ALA A 538 16.82 20.93 3.30
N LYS A 539 17.94 20.44 3.82
CA LYS A 539 18.97 19.75 3.04
C LYS A 539 18.83 18.25 3.21
N VAL A 540 18.40 17.57 2.16
CA VAL A 540 18.28 16.12 2.11
C VAL A 540 19.54 15.58 1.43
N VAL A 541 20.43 14.98 2.22
CA VAL A 541 21.66 14.38 1.72
C VAL A 541 21.34 12.99 1.19
N LEU A 542 21.64 12.75 -0.09
CA LEU A 542 21.38 11.48 -0.76
C LEU A 542 22.70 10.78 -1.15
N GLU A 543 22.82 9.51 -0.75
CA GLU A 543 23.92 8.63 -1.16
C GLU A 543 23.49 7.72 -2.32
N PRO A 544 24.42 7.16 -3.12
CA PRO A 544 24.08 6.18 -4.16
C PRO A 544 23.37 4.96 -3.57
N MET A 545 22.33 4.46 -4.26
CA MET A 545 21.72 3.18 -3.91
C MET A 545 22.69 2.03 -4.27
N PRO A 546 22.79 0.94 -3.47
CA PRO A 546 23.66 -0.19 -3.80
C PRO A 546 23.31 -0.81 -5.16
N LEU A 547 24.33 -1.16 -5.96
CA LEU A 547 24.15 -1.85 -7.23
C LEU A 547 23.40 -3.19 -7.03
N ASN A 548 22.51 -3.52 -7.98
CA ASN A 548 21.58 -4.66 -7.94
C ASN A 548 20.47 -4.56 -6.87
N TRP A 549 20.08 -3.36 -6.43
CA TRP A 549 18.92 -3.17 -5.53
C TRP A 549 17.58 -3.59 -6.15
N ASP A 550 17.53 -3.68 -7.49
CA ASP A 550 16.37 -3.97 -8.34
C ASP A 550 16.43 -5.37 -9.00
N VAL A 551 17.52 -6.13 -8.81
CA VAL A 551 17.83 -7.38 -9.54
C VAL A 551 17.85 -7.19 -11.08
N ASN A 552 18.05 -5.96 -11.57
CA ASN A 552 17.94 -5.53 -12.97
C ASN A 552 16.49 -5.51 -13.54
N GLU A 553 15.45 -5.46 -12.70
CA GLU A 553 14.06 -5.25 -13.15
C GLU A 553 13.81 -3.84 -13.71
N ASP A 554 14.50 -2.80 -13.22
CA ASP A 554 14.38 -1.41 -13.73
C ASP A 554 15.71 -0.85 -14.23
N THR A 555 15.99 -1.19 -15.49
CA THR A 555 17.20 -0.80 -16.23
C THR A 555 17.38 0.71 -16.40
N SER A 556 16.38 1.54 -16.09
CA SER A 556 16.48 3.01 -16.20
C SER A 556 17.16 3.67 -15.00
N TYR A 557 17.08 3.03 -13.82
CA TYR A 557 17.55 3.57 -12.53
C TYR A 557 18.44 2.61 -11.73
N GLY A 558 18.54 1.33 -12.12
CA GLY A 558 19.41 0.32 -11.48
C GLY A 558 20.89 0.71 -11.44
N GLN A 559 21.40 1.42 -12.46
CA GLN A 559 22.75 1.99 -12.49
C GLN A 559 22.70 3.53 -12.63
N PRO A 560 23.38 4.31 -11.75
CA PRO A 560 23.53 5.75 -11.92
C PRO A 560 24.23 6.13 -13.22
N THR A 561 23.59 7.00 -14.02
CA THR A 561 24.11 7.50 -15.29
C THR A 561 24.23 9.02 -15.28
N ILE A 562 25.39 9.55 -15.70
CA ILE A 562 25.48 10.96 -16.08
C ILE A 562 24.84 11.07 -17.46
N ILE A 563 23.87 11.97 -17.60
CA ILE A 563 23.32 12.34 -18.91
C ILE A 563 24.19 13.48 -19.43
N ASP A 564 24.70 13.33 -20.66
CA ASP A 564 25.20 14.47 -21.44
C ASP A 564 24.00 15.36 -21.77
N GLY A 565 23.65 16.23 -20.81
CA GLY A 565 22.60 17.23 -20.96
C GLY A 565 22.96 18.10 -22.15
N ASP A 566 22.11 18.07 -23.19
CA ASP A 566 22.42 18.61 -24.51
C ASP A 566 22.66 20.12 -24.40
N THR A 567 23.94 20.49 -24.28
CA THR A 567 24.37 21.81 -23.82
C THR A 567 24.44 22.73 -25.03
N LEU A 568 23.24 23.06 -25.53
CA LEU A 568 22.91 23.97 -26.64
C LEU A 568 24.16 24.38 -27.43
N GLU A 569 24.53 23.58 -28.44
CA GLU A 569 25.83 23.66 -29.11
C GLU A 569 26.16 25.05 -29.67
N GLN A 570 25.13 25.90 -29.86
CA GLN A 570 25.19 27.33 -30.21
C GLN A 570 26.21 28.18 -29.43
N ASP A 571 26.61 27.83 -28.20
CA ASP A 571 27.63 28.59 -27.44
C ASP A 571 29.03 27.93 -27.41
N ARG A 572 29.23 26.77 -28.06
CA ARG A 572 30.54 26.08 -28.08
C ARG A 572 31.52 26.60 -29.15
N ASP A 573 31.09 27.51 -30.02
CA ASP A 573 31.94 28.14 -31.05
C ASP A 573 33.02 29.09 -30.48
N LEU A 574 33.00 29.40 -29.18
CA LEU A 574 34.06 30.15 -28.50
C LEU A 574 35.30 29.30 -28.18
N ALA A 575 35.96 28.89 -29.27
CA ALA A 575 37.25 28.20 -29.40
C ALA A 575 37.29 26.72 -28.93
N PRO A 576 37.83 25.81 -29.77
CA PRO A 576 38.02 24.43 -29.38
C PRO A 576 39.08 24.32 -28.26
N PRO A 577 38.89 23.45 -27.25
CA PRO A 577 39.93 23.17 -26.27
C PRO A 577 41.11 22.49 -26.97
N ALA A 578 42.21 23.22 -27.13
CA ALA A 578 43.47 22.64 -27.59
C ALA A 578 43.83 21.45 -26.68
N GLN A 579 44.14 20.29 -27.28
CA GLN A 579 44.44 19.06 -26.55
C GLN A 579 45.59 19.30 -25.56
N ALA A 580 45.25 19.42 -24.28
CA ALA A 580 46.21 19.66 -23.22
C ALA A 580 47.07 18.41 -23.04
N THR A 581 48.36 18.52 -23.39
CA THR A 581 49.34 17.46 -23.14
C THR A 581 49.45 17.19 -21.64
N ALA A 582 49.65 15.91 -21.27
CA ALA A 582 49.32 15.39 -19.94
C ALA A 582 50.20 15.86 -18.76
N ASP A 583 51.17 16.76 -18.98
CA ASP A 583 52.23 17.12 -18.02
C ASP A 583 51.94 18.38 -17.18
N ALA A 584 50.66 18.75 -17.00
CA ALA A 584 50.23 19.92 -16.23
C ALA A 584 49.74 19.58 -14.81
N ALA A 585 50.54 18.83 -14.04
CA ALA A 585 50.18 18.41 -12.69
C ALA A 585 49.93 19.59 -11.71
N SER A 586 49.04 19.36 -10.73
CA SER A 586 48.67 20.27 -9.61
C SER A 586 47.73 21.46 -9.90
N GLY A 587 47.13 21.54 -11.10
CA GLY A 587 45.98 22.42 -11.36
C GLY A 587 44.71 21.92 -10.66
N ALA A 588 44.43 22.39 -9.44
CA ALA A 588 43.29 21.95 -8.62
C ALA A 588 41.94 22.51 -9.10
N GLY A 589 41.40 21.93 -10.17
CA GLY A 589 40.00 22.12 -10.58
C GLY A 589 38.98 21.55 -9.58
N PRO A 590 37.68 21.75 -9.79
CA PRO A 590 36.65 21.04 -9.03
C PRO A 590 36.80 19.52 -9.22
N LYS A 591 36.50 18.73 -8.19
CA LYS A 591 36.42 17.27 -8.31
C LYS A 591 35.31 16.96 -9.32
N GLN A 592 35.59 16.12 -10.33
CA GLN A 592 34.54 15.54 -11.15
C GLN A 592 33.63 14.70 -10.25
N HIS A 593 32.32 14.90 -10.40
CA HIS A 593 31.29 14.18 -9.65
C HIS A 593 31.20 12.74 -10.14
N ASP A 594 31.28 11.78 -9.21
CA ASP A 594 31.14 10.36 -9.48
C ASP A 594 29.77 9.87 -8.95
N PRO A 595 28.81 9.53 -9.82
CA PRO A 595 27.46 9.18 -9.41
C PRO A 595 27.39 7.84 -8.65
N LEU A 596 28.46 7.02 -8.68
CA LEU A 596 28.55 5.76 -7.93
C LEU A 596 29.10 5.93 -6.51
N THR A 597 29.72 7.07 -6.17
CA THR A 597 30.36 7.26 -4.85
C THR A 597 30.09 8.61 -4.16
N ASP A 598 29.84 9.70 -4.90
CA ASP A 598 29.62 11.02 -4.29
C ASP A 598 28.19 11.21 -3.79
N GLU A 599 28.07 11.89 -2.64
CA GLU A 599 26.80 12.32 -2.07
C GLU A 599 26.31 13.63 -2.71
N ILE A 600 25.00 13.71 -2.98
CA ILE A 600 24.33 14.92 -3.48
C ILE A 600 23.47 15.54 -2.37
N THR A 601 23.41 16.87 -2.30
CA THR A 601 22.54 17.58 -1.33
C THR A 601 21.37 18.20 -2.06
N LEU A 602 20.20 17.56 -1.93
CA LEU A 602 18.94 18.06 -2.47
C LEU A 602 18.40 19.18 -1.57
N LEU A 603 17.98 20.29 -2.17
CA LEU A 603 17.29 21.38 -1.47
C LEU A 603 15.78 21.16 -1.56
N VAL A 604 15.11 20.91 -0.44
CA VAL A 604 13.67 20.58 -0.38
C VAL A 604 12.93 21.57 0.51
N GLU A 605 11.72 21.94 0.14
CA GLU A 605 10.87 22.80 0.97
C GLU A 605 10.69 22.22 2.40
N PRO A 606 10.76 23.04 3.48
CA PRO A 606 10.79 22.52 4.85
C PRO A 606 9.58 21.67 5.23
N GLU A 607 8.40 22.00 4.67
CA GLU A 607 7.15 21.28 4.92
C GLU A 607 7.21 19.85 4.37
N HIS A 608 7.67 19.70 3.12
CA HIS A 608 7.85 18.40 2.45
C HIS A 608 8.94 17.54 3.09
N SER A 609 9.96 18.15 3.72
CA SER A 609 11.03 17.41 4.40
C SER A 609 10.54 16.47 5.50
N SER A 610 9.36 16.73 6.08
CA SER A 610 8.71 15.90 7.09
C SER A 610 8.12 14.58 6.56
N LEU A 611 7.92 14.48 5.24
CA LEU A 611 7.37 13.29 4.58
C LEU A 611 8.44 12.21 4.39
N LEU A 612 9.67 12.63 4.08
CA LEU A 612 10.82 11.77 3.83
C LEU A 612 11.29 11.05 5.10
N SER A 613 12.13 10.03 4.94
CA SER A 613 12.78 9.32 6.06
C SER A 613 14.14 8.76 5.66
N VAL A 614 15.07 8.70 6.61
CA VAL A 614 16.42 8.15 6.38
C VAL A 614 16.33 6.67 6.01
N GLY A 615 16.93 6.31 4.88
CA GLY A 615 16.86 4.99 4.26
C GLY A 615 15.86 4.86 3.10
N MET A 616 14.91 5.80 2.95
CA MET A 616 14.00 5.89 1.80
C MET A 616 14.82 6.17 0.53
N ALA A 617 14.42 5.64 -0.62
CA ALA A 617 15.10 5.92 -1.89
C ALA A 617 14.20 6.67 -2.88
N LEU A 618 14.84 7.47 -3.73
CA LEU A 618 14.24 8.35 -4.72
C LEU A 618 14.89 8.07 -6.08
N GLY A 619 14.09 7.64 -7.05
CA GLY A 619 14.53 7.37 -8.42
C GLY A 619 14.08 8.50 -9.34
N GLY A 620 15.04 9.14 -10.02
CA GLY A 620 14.74 10.31 -10.83
C GLY A 620 15.98 10.94 -11.46
N THR A 621 15.78 12.14 -12.00
CA THR A 621 16.85 12.95 -12.61
C THR A 621 17.16 14.15 -11.74
N TYR A 622 18.44 14.26 -11.37
CA TYR A 622 19.02 15.28 -10.52
C TYR A 622 19.92 16.19 -11.34
N VAL A 623 19.86 17.50 -11.11
CA VAL A 623 20.70 18.50 -11.77
C VAL A 623 21.48 19.28 -10.74
N GLN A 624 22.80 19.37 -10.91
CA GLN A 624 23.69 20.09 -10.03
C GLN A 624 23.48 21.60 -10.14
N ILE A 625 23.48 22.30 -9.01
CA ILE A 625 23.46 23.77 -8.95
C ILE A 625 24.92 24.25 -8.90
N ALA A 626 25.49 24.54 -10.07
CA ALA A 626 26.88 24.97 -10.21
C ALA A 626 27.00 26.51 -10.18
N ARG A 627 28.05 27.05 -9.55
CA ARG A 627 28.35 28.49 -9.61
C ARG A 627 28.87 28.88 -11.00
N GLN A 628 28.44 30.05 -11.51
CA GLN A 628 28.97 30.61 -12.75
C GLN A 628 30.46 30.97 -12.62
N SER A 629 31.26 30.54 -13.59
CA SER A 629 32.73 30.56 -13.52
C SER A 629 33.36 31.97 -13.47
N GLY A 630 32.62 33.01 -13.87
CA GLY A 630 33.07 34.41 -13.83
C GLY A 630 33.12 35.05 -12.43
N ALA A 631 32.29 34.60 -11.48
CA ALA A 631 32.15 35.25 -10.17
C ALA A 631 33.41 35.13 -9.27
N ALA A 632 34.29 34.16 -9.55
CA ALA A 632 35.48 33.86 -8.76
C ALA A 632 36.65 34.84 -9.03
N LYS A 633 36.44 36.15 -8.86
CA LYS A 633 37.50 37.18 -8.93
C LYS A 633 38.72 36.77 -8.10
N LYS A 634 39.89 36.65 -8.76
CA LYS A 634 41.17 36.17 -8.20
C LYS A 634 41.65 37.05 -7.04
N LYS A 635 41.12 36.83 -5.82
CA LYS A 635 41.48 37.57 -4.60
C LYS A 635 42.99 37.47 -4.35
N LYS A 636 43.63 38.64 -4.21
CA LYS A 636 45.09 38.79 -4.06
C LYS A 636 45.59 37.90 -2.91
N LYS A 637 46.69 37.18 -3.16
CA LYS A 637 47.25 36.07 -2.35
C LYS A 637 47.50 36.44 -0.87
N GLY A 638 46.45 36.41 -0.04
CA GLY A 638 46.43 36.92 1.33
C GLY A 638 46.08 35.86 2.38
N LYS A 639 47.10 35.49 3.17
CA LYS A 639 47.05 34.83 4.49
C LYS A 639 45.82 33.96 4.83
N SER A 640 45.85 32.70 4.38
CA SER A 640 45.26 31.51 5.01
C SER A 640 44.06 31.74 5.96
N LYS A 641 42.88 31.97 5.37
CA LYS A 641 41.61 31.53 5.99
C LYS A 641 41.33 30.11 5.51
N SER A 642 40.63 29.33 6.33
CA SER A 642 40.20 27.96 5.99
C SER A 642 39.47 27.94 4.64
N LYS A 643 39.85 27.03 3.74
CA LYS A 643 39.20 26.85 2.43
C LYS A 643 37.75 26.41 2.67
N ARG A 644 36.80 27.35 2.62
CA ARG A 644 35.35 27.07 2.70
C ARG A 644 35.03 26.10 1.57
N THR A 645 34.50 24.93 1.89
CA THR A 645 33.99 23.98 0.90
C THR A 645 32.82 24.64 0.20
N ILE A 646 32.82 24.64 -1.14
CA ILE A 646 31.65 25.07 -1.92
C ILE A 646 30.56 24.00 -1.71
N PRO A 647 29.31 24.37 -1.40
CA PRO A 647 28.22 23.40 -1.29
C PRO A 647 27.98 22.65 -2.61
N ASN A 648 27.68 21.35 -2.52
CA ASN A 648 27.25 20.52 -3.65
C ASN A 648 25.72 20.44 -3.64
N TYR A 649 25.04 21.54 -3.97
CA TYR A 649 23.57 21.58 -4.05
C TYR A 649 23.07 21.02 -5.37
N TRP A 650 21.91 20.36 -5.33
CA TRP A 650 21.23 19.77 -6.48
C TRP A 650 19.73 20.06 -6.38
N TYR A 651 19.06 20.03 -7.53
CA TYR A 651 17.60 19.98 -7.64
C TYR A 651 17.19 18.71 -8.40
N LEU A 652 16.17 18.01 -7.89
CA LEU A 652 15.42 16.95 -8.56
C LEU A 652 14.53 17.57 -9.65
N GLU A 653 14.84 17.31 -10.92
CA GLU A 653 14.08 17.79 -12.07
C GLU A 653 12.86 16.91 -12.38
N ASN A 654 12.99 15.60 -12.13
CA ASN A 654 12.00 14.60 -12.49
C ASN A 654 12.01 13.49 -11.44
N LEU A 655 10.86 13.19 -10.83
CA LEU A 655 10.71 12.08 -9.87
C LEU A 655 9.87 10.98 -10.53
N ILE A 656 10.48 9.81 -10.74
CA ILE A 656 9.78 8.63 -11.27
C ILE A 656 9.39 7.68 -10.15
N GLU A 657 10.15 7.63 -9.05
CA GLU A 657 10.06 6.53 -8.10
C GLU A 657 10.36 6.93 -6.64
N VAL A 658 9.59 6.36 -5.69
CA VAL A 658 9.81 6.50 -4.24
C VAL A 658 9.74 5.13 -3.56
N LEU A 659 10.85 4.67 -3.00
CA LEU A 659 10.96 3.38 -2.32
C LEU A 659 11.05 3.54 -0.79
N PRO A 660 10.33 2.73 0.00
CA PRO A 660 10.41 2.77 1.46
C PRO A 660 11.73 2.18 1.98
N THR A 661 12.07 2.47 3.24
CA THR A 661 13.32 2.04 3.91
C THR A 661 13.51 0.52 3.96
N PHE A 662 12.41 -0.24 3.90
CA PHE A 662 12.35 -1.70 3.94
C PHE A 662 12.25 -2.36 2.55
N TRP A 663 12.48 -1.62 1.47
CA TRP A 663 12.44 -2.17 0.10
C TRP A 663 13.26 -3.46 -0.01
N THR A 664 12.58 -4.54 -0.35
CA THR A 664 13.12 -5.89 -0.47
C THR A 664 12.54 -6.52 -1.74
N ILE A 665 13.35 -7.32 -2.44
CA ILE A 665 12.96 -8.07 -3.64
C ILE A 665 13.05 -9.57 -3.35
N ASP A 666 12.24 -10.35 -4.07
CA ASP A 666 12.29 -11.80 -4.05
C ASP A 666 13.51 -12.27 -4.84
N SER A 667 14.44 -12.97 -4.19
CA SER A 667 15.63 -13.50 -4.86
C SER A 667 15.34 -14.95 -5.24
N ALA A 668 14.77 -15.12 -6.43
CA ALA A 668 14.51 -16.42 -7.05
C ALA A 668 15.80 -17.25 -7.23
#